data_AF-A0A816UTC0-F1
#
_entry.id   AF-A0A816UTC0-F1
#
_cell.length_a   1.000
_cell.length_b   1.000
_cell.length_c   1.000
_cell.angle_alpha   90.00
_cell.angle_beta   90.00
_cell.angle_gamma   90.00
#
_symmetry.space_group_name_H-M   'P 1'
#
loop_
_entity.id
_entity.type
_entity.pdbx_description
1 polymer ?
#
loop_
_entity_poly.entity_id
_entity_poly.type
_entity_poly.pdbx_seq_one_letter_code
_entity_poly.pdbx_strand_id
1 'polypeptide(L)'
;MSSSSSKRQTLFISTLIISWYSSNIGVLLLNKFLLSHYGFKFPIFLTMCHMSACPIVFLKLVPLQHLKSRSQFLKVATLSIVFCASVVGGNISLRYLPVSFNQAVGATTPFFAALFAYIMTPFSLLQGEPGFHWFGFIICIITATAARAFKSVLQGILLSSEGEKLNSMNLMLYMSPIDVVALLPVTLVMEPYVISLTLTLAKQRQYMWILLLVNSVMAYSANLLNFLVTKHTSALTLQVLGNAKGAVAVVISILIFQNPVTVMGISGYSIIVLGVVAYGETKRRINFQLAKVLSQGLIQRNAISTRSFMSSTISTEAFQESSATSKGYSSEQIQVLEGLDPVRKRPGMYIGSTGPRGLHHLVYEILDNAIDEAQAGYASKVDVVLHPDGSVSIMDDGRGIPTDLHPATKKSSLETVLTVLHAGGKFGGTSSGYSVSGGLHGVGLSVVNALSEALEVTVWRDGMEHKQTYSRGKPITTLTRCDLPLESKGTKGTSIRFWPDKEVFTTAVEFDHNTIAGRIRELAFLNPKVTISLKNEDDDPEKNQYTEQFYAGGLSEYVSWLNTDKNPIHDVLGFRKEINGATINVALQWCSDAYSDTMRGYANSIRTIDGGTHIEGVKASLTRTLNTLAKKSKAVKEKDINLSGEHVREGLTCIVSTRLGNPEVRKIVDQSVQEYLTDYLELHPDVLERIISKSLNAYKAALAAKRARELVRSKSVLKSSSLPGKLSDCSSTNPEESEIFIVEGDSAGGSAKQGRDRRFQAILPLRGKILNIERKDEAAMYKNEEIQNLILALGLGEKGEDFKLENLRYHKIIILTDADVDGAHIRTLLLTFFFRYQRALFDAGCIYVGVPPLFKVERGKQAQYCYDDADLKKITADFPASASYSIQRFKGLGEMMPEQLWETTMNPETRILKQLVVDDIAEANMTFSYLMDARVDVRKELIKNAATRINLQHLDI
;
A
#
# COMPACT_ATOMS: atom_id res chain seq x y z
N MET A 1 6.58 -3.42 6.92
CA MET A 1 7.14 -4.78 6.69
C MET A 1 7.69 -5.04 5.28
N SER A 2 7.29 -4.30 4.23
CA SER A 2 7.69 -4.64 2.86
C SER A 2 9.19 -4.42 2.56
N SER A 3 9.86 -3.51 3.27
CA SER A 3 11.27 -3.17 3.04
C SER A 3 12.23 -4.25 3.56
N SER A 4 12.05 -4.71 4.80
CA SER A 4 12.87 -5.78 5.37
C SER A 4 12.66 -7.12 4.66
N SER A 5 11.41 -7.44 4.30
CA SER A 5 11.07 -8.63 3.51
C SER A 5 11.70 -8.54 2.10
N SER A 6 11.51 -7.41 1.41
CA SER A 6 12.10 -7.18 0.09
C SER A 6 13.63 -7.22 0.11
N LYS A 7 14.31 -6.68 1.14
CA LYS A 7 15.77 -6.81 1.28
C LYS A 7 16.22 -8.25 1.49
N ARG A 8 15.57 -9.03 2.36
CA ARG A 8 15.90 -10.45 2.59
C ARG A 8 15.62 -11.30 1.34
N GLN A 9 14.52 -11.02 0.64
CA GLN A 9 14.13 -11.67 -0.61
C GLN A 9 15.07 -11.28 -1.78
N THR A 10 15.50 -10.02 -1.86
CA THR A 10 16.49 -9.55 -2.85
C THR A 10 17.84 -10.19 -2.58
N LEU A 11 18.30 -10.21 -1.33
CA LEU A 11 19.54 -10.89 -0.94
C LEU A 11 19.48 -12.39 -1.28
N PHE A 12 18.38 -13.07 -0.95
CA PHE A 12 18.16 -14.48 -1.31
C PHE A 12 18.21 -14.71 -2.82
N ILE A 13 17.53 -13.88 -3.62
CA ILE A 13 17.55 -13.98 -5.09
C ILE A 13 18.94 -13.67 -5.66
N SER A 14 19.65 -12.67 -5.13
CA SER A 14 21.03 -12.35 -5.51
C SER A 14 21.98 -13.50 -5.21
N THR A 15 21.93 -14.08 -4.01
CA THR A 15 22.72 -15.26 -3.64
C THR A 15 22.40 -16.45 -4.55
N LEU A 16 21.12 -16.69 -4.85
CA LEU A 16 20.68 -17.76 -5.74
C LEU A 16 21.21 -17.59 -7.18
N ILE A 17 21.25 -16.36 -7.71
CA ILE A 17 21.83 -16.03 -9.02
C ILE A 17 23.35 -16.21 -9.00
N ILE A 18 24.04 -15.77 -7.94
CA ILE A 18 25.49 -15.95 -7.77
C ILE A 18 25.85 -17.44 -7.71
N SER A 19 25.15 -18.24 -6.90
CA SER A 19 25.30 -19.70 -6.87
C SER A 19 25.05 -20.31 -8.23
N TRP A 20 24.00 -19.88 -8.96
CA TRP A 20 23.71 -20.37 -10.31
C TRP A 20 24.84 -20.07 -11.30
N TYR A 21 25.41 -18.85 -11.29
CA TYR A 21 26.59 -18.51 -12.09
C TYR A 21 27.78 -19.40 -11.73
N SER A 22 28.14 -19.50 -10.45
CA SER A 22 29.28 -20.31 -10.00
C SER A 22 29.15 -21.79 -10.38
N SER A 23 27.98 -22.40 -10.18
CA SER A 23 27.74 -23.79 -10.60
C SER A 23 27.79 -23.96 -12.11
N ASN A 24 27.23 -23.03 -12.90
CA ASN A 24 27.27 -23.11 -14.37
C ASN A 24 28.68 -22.93 -14.92
N ILE A 25 29.46 -21.97 -14.40
CA ILE A 25 30.82 -21.69 -14.84
C ILE A 25 31.74 -22.85 -14.43
N GLY A 26 31.59 -23.41 -13.23
CA GLY A 26 32.34 -24.58 -12.81
C GLY A 26 32.03 -25.84 -13.63
N VAL A 27 30.77 -26.09 -14.00
CA VAL A 27 30.41 -27.16 -14.95
C VAL A 27 31.07 -26.93 -16.31
N LEU A 28 31.06 -25.68 -16.82
CA LEU A 28 31.71 -25.34 -18.09
C LEU A 28 33.23 -25.59 -18.04
N LEU A 29 33.90 -25.17 -16.97
CA LEU A 29 35.34 -25.38 -16.77
C LEU A 29 35.69 -26.86 -16.62
N LEU A 30 34.90 -27.62 -15.87
CA LEU A 30 35.12 -29.05 -15.66
C LEU A 30 34.81 -29.88 -16.93
N ASN A 31 33.78 -29.51 -17.69
CA ASN A 31 33.54 -30.06 -19.03
C ASN A 31 34.72 -29.77 -19.95
N LYS A 32 35.23 -28.52 -19.99
CA LYS A 32 36.40 -28.14 -20.79
C LYS A 32 37.63 -28.96 -20.39
N PHE A 33 37.88 -29.13 -19.09
CA PHE A 33 38.98 -29.94 -18.57
C PHE A 33 38.88 -31.43 -18.98
N LEU A 34 37.69 -32.03 -18.87
CA LEU A 34 37.43 -33.40 -19.33
C LEU A 34 37.67 -33.55 -20.85
N LEU A 35 37.15 -32.61 -21.64
CA LEU A 35 37.29 -32.58 -23.11
C LEU A 35 38.75 -32.38 -23.56
N SER A 36 39.47 -31.41 -22.97
CA SER A 36 40.79 -30.99 -23.46
C SER A 36 41.97 -31.72 -22.82
N HIS A 37 41.91 -32.05 -21.53
CA HIS A 37 43.03 -32.64 -20.78
C HIS A 37 42.90 -34.15 -20.62
N TYR A 38 41.67 -34.66 -20.49
CA TYR A 38 41.37 -36.10 -20.38
C TYR A 38 40.93 -36.75 -21.71
N GLY A 39 40.82 -35.98 -22.79
CA GLY A 39 40.49 -36.48 -24.13
C GLY A 39 39.07 -37.03 -24.30
N PHE A 40 38.15 -36.67 -23.40
CA PHE A 40 36.80 -37.22 -23.33
C PHE A 40 35.86 -36.53 -24.33
N LYS A 41 35.72 -37.08 -25.55
CA LYS A 41 35.07 -36.43 -26.71
C LYS A 41 33.54 -36.65 -26.82
N PHE A 42 32.84 -36.93 -25.72
CA PHE A 42 31.44 -37.41 -25.73
C PHE A 42 30.46 -36.50 -24.96
N PRO A 43 30.12 -35.30 -25.49
CA PRO A 43 29.28 -34.33 -24.79
C PRO A 43 27.80 -34.74 -24.62
N ILE A 44 27.23 -35.57 -25.49
CA ILE A 44 25.82 -36.02 -25.37
C ILE A 44 25.74 -37.07 -24.26
N PHE A 45 26.63 -38.07 -24.27
CA PHE A 45 26.79 -39.04 -23.18
C PHE A 45 27.10 -38.36 -21.84
N LEU A 46 27.95 -37.33 -21.83
CA LEU A 46 28.23 -36.56 -20.61
C LEU A 46 26.96 -35.94 -20.02
N THR A 47 26.09 -35.38 -20.87
CA THR A 47 24.80 -34.82 -20.44
C THR A 47 23.84 -35.91 -19.96
N MET A 48 23.86 -37.10 -20.57
CA MET A 48 23.12 -38.26 -20.08
C MET A 48 23.60 -38.70 -18.68
N CYS A 49 24.91 -38.70 -18.41
CA CYS A 49 25.48 -38.95 -17.08
C CYS A 49 25.04 -37.89 -16.03
N HIS A 50 24.94 -36.62 -16.44
CA HIS A 50 24.40 -35.56 -15.57
C HIS A 50 22.97 -35.84 -15.13
N MET A 51 22.14 -36.35 -16.05
CA MET A 51 20.74 -36.68 -15.75
C MET A 51 20.61 -37.96 -14.93
N SER A 52 21.47 -38.97 -15.15
CA SER A 52 21.40 -40.23 -14.40
C SER A 52 21.81 -40.13 -12.92
N ALA A 53 22.55 -39.09 -12.53
CA ALA A 53 22.95 -38.88 -11.13
C ALA A 53 21.79 -38.43 -10.20
N CYS A 54 20.66 -37.99 -10.76
CA CYS A 54 19.55 -37.39 -10.00
C CYS A 54 18.79 -38.37 -9.07
N PRO A 55 18.37 -39.59 -9.49
CA PRO A 55 17.51 -40.41 -8.63
C PRO A 55 18.26 -40.98 -7.41
N ILE A 56 19.51 -41.39 -7.61
CA ILE A 56 20.30 -42.16 -6.64
C ILE A 56 20.60 -41.35 -5.36
N VAL A 57 20.80 -40.04 -5.48
CA VAL A 57 21.24 -39.19 -4.36
C VAL A 57 20.07 -38.67 -3.50
N PHE A 58 18.87 -38.50 -4.08
CA PHE A 58 17.77 -37.76 -3.43
C PHE A 58 16.50 -38.54 -3.11
N LEU A 59 16.37 -39.81 -3.51
CA LEU A 59 15.19 -40.66 -3.24
C LEU A 59 14.84 -40.87 -1.75
N LYS A 60 15.71 -40.50 -0.80
CA LYS A 60 15.47 -40.61 0.66
C LYS A 60 15.33 -39.28 1.40
N LEU A 61 15.54 -38.12 0.75
CA LEU A 61 15.65 -36.81 1.42
C LEU A 61 14.57 -35.80 1.02
N VAL A 62 13.78 -36.09 -0.02
CA VAL A 62 12.73 -35.18 -0.51
C VAL A 62 11.37 -35.87 -0.40
N PRO A 63 10.35 -35.26 0.22
CA PRO A 63 9.00 -35.82 0.22
C PRO A 63 8.45 -35.85 -1.21
N LEU A 64 8.13 -37.07 -1.68
CA LEU A 64 7.66 -37.32 -3.03
C LEU A 64 6.29 -36.69 -3.24
N GLN A 65 6.18 -35.81 -4.23
CA GLN A 65 4.90 -35.22 -4.63
C GLN A 65 4.35 -35.99 -5.83
N HIS A 66 3.32 -36.81 -5.61
CA HIS A 66 2.66 -37.54 -6.70
C HIS A 66 2.05 -36.60 -7.74
N LEU A 67 2.12 -37.01 -9.01
CA LEU A 67 1.46 -36.33 -10.13
C LEU A 67 -0.07 -36.50 -10.00
N LYS A 68 -0.81 -35.40 -10.12
CA LYS A 68 -2.26 -35.33 -9.94
C LYS A 68 -3.06 -35.75 -11.17
N SER A 69 -2.46 -35.67 -12.37
CA SER A 69 -3.18 -35.90 -13.63
C SER A 69 -2.26 -36.47 -14.73
N ARG A 70 -2.84 -37.18 -15.70
CA ARG A 70 -2.12 -37.58 -16.94
C ARG A 70 -1.66 -36.37 -17.76
N SER A 71 -2.39 -35.24 -17.69
CA SER A 71 -2.01 -33.98 -18.33
C SER A 71 -0.71 -33.43 -17.73
N GLN A 72 -0.57 -33.46 -16.41
CA GLN A 72 0.63 -33.01 -15.69
C GLN A 72 1.85 -33.85 -16.08
N PHE A 73 1.71 -35.18 -16.18
CA PHE A 73 2.77 -36.05 -16.69
C PHE A 73 3.17 -35.71 -18.13
N LEU A 74 2.20 -35.53 -19.02
CA LEU A 74 2.46 -35.19 -20.43
C LEU A 74 3.22 -33.88 -20.57
N LYS A 75 2.89 -32.85 -19.77
CA LYS A 75 3.62 -31.57 -19.74
C LYS A 75 5.08 -31.73 -19.29
N VAL A 76 5.34 -32.58 -18.29
CA VAL A 76 6.72 -32.90 -17.85
C VAL A 76 7.49 -33.67 -18.93
N ALA A 77 6.86 -34.65 -19.58
CA ALA A 77 7.46 -35.38 -20.69
C ALA A 77 7.77 -34.45 -21.90
N THR A 78 6.89 -33.51 -22.21
CA THR A 78 7.16 -32.47 -23.23
C THR A 78 8.37 -31.60 -22.85
N LEU A 79 8.49 -31.19 -21.58
CA LEU A 79 9.64 -30.43 -21.10
C LEU A 79 10.97 -31.20 -21.26
N SER A 80 10.97 -32.50 -20.94
CA SER A 80 12.10 -33.41 -21.19
C SER A 80 12.49 -33.46 -22.67
N ILE A 81 11.54 -33.76 -23.56
CA ILE A 81 11.80 -33.89 -25.00
C ILE A 81 12.38 -32.60 -25.58
N VAL A 82 11.82 -31.44 -25.22
CA VAL A 82 12.31 -30.11 -25.64
C VAL A 82 13.71 -29.83 -25.09
N PHE A 83 14.01 -30.25 -23.86
CA PHE A 83 15.36 -30.13 -23.30
C PHE A 83 16.37 -31.00 -24.05
N CYS A 84 16.07 -32.28 -24.28
CA CYS A 84 16.92 -33.18 -25.05
C CYS A 84 17.18 -32.64 -26.46
N ALA A 85 16.14 -32.16 -27.16
CA ALA A 85 16.28 -31.50 -28.46
C ALA A 85 17.22 -30.29 -28.40
N SER A 86 17.14 -29.46 -27.34
CA SER A 86 18.03 -28.30 -27.16
C SER A 86 19.50 -28.66 -26.89
N VAL A 87 19.76 -29.79 -26.24
CA VAL A 87 21.11 -30.33 -25.98
C VAL A 87 21.69 -30.90 -27.27
N VAL A 88 20.92 -31.75 -27.97
CA VAL A 88 21.35 -32.41 -29.21
C VAL A 88 21.57 -31.37 -30.31
N GLY A 89 20.62 -30.47 -30.54
CA GLY A 89 20.74 -29.36 -31.48
C GLY A 89 21.91 -28.41 -31.18
N GLY A 90 22.15 -28.13 -29.90
CA GLY A 90 23.33 -27.39 -29.45
C GLY A 90 24.65 -28.07 -29.85
N ASN A 91 24.78 -29.36 -29.57
CA ASN A 91 26.00 -30.12 -29.93
C ASN A 91 26.15 -30.32 -31.45
N ILE A 92 25.06 -30.51 -32.20
CA ILE A 92 25.09 -30.60 -33.67
C ILE A 92 25.55 -29.26 -34.27
N SER A 93 24.95 -28.14 -33.85
CA SER A 93 25.30 -26.82 -34.40
C SER A 93 26.77 -26.43 -34.15
N LEU A 94 27.39 -26.90 -33.06
CA LEU A 94 28.82 -26.73 -32.81
C LEU A 94 29.74 -27.55 -33.75
N ARG A 95 29.22 -28.53 -34.50
CA ARG A 95 29.96 -29.23 -35.56
C ARG A 95 30.04 -28.43 -36.86
N TYR A 96 29.13 -27.48 -37.07
CA TYR A 96 28.97 -26.73 -38.33
C TYR A 96 29.19 -25.21 -38.20
N LEU A 97 29.22 -24.68 -36.97
CA LEU A 97 29.36 -23.24 -36.69
C LEU A 97 30.49 -23.00 -35.67
N PRO A 98 31.31 -21.94 -35.85
CA PRO A 98 32.27 -21.50 -34.84
C PRO A 98 31.60 -21.24 -33.49
N VAL A 99 32.32 -21.53 -32.39
CA VAL A 99 31.80 -21.37 -31.02
C VAL A 99 31.35 -19.92 -30.74
N SER A 100 32.10 -18.94 -31.24
CA SER A 100 31.75 -17.51 -31.15
C SER A 100 30.44 -17.18 -31.85
N PHE A 101 30.24 -17.69 -33.07
CA PHE A 101 29.00 -17.48 -33.83
C PHE A 101 27.81 -18.21 -33.21
N ASN A 102 28.00 -19.43 -32.70
CA ASN A 102 26.98 -20.17 -31.95
C ASN A 102 26.55 -19.40 -30.68
N GLN A 103 27.50 -18.78 -29.98
CA GLN A 103 27.22 -17.91 -28.83
C GLN A 103 26.51 -16.60 -29.23
N ALA A 104 26.86 -16.00 -30.37
CA ALA A 104 26.19 -14.81 -30.90
C ALA A 104 24.72 -15.10 -31.27
N VAL A 105 24.45 -16.21 -31.97
CA VAL A 105 23.08 -16.68 -32.23
C VAL A 105 22.37 -17.01 -30.91
N GLY A 106 23.07 -17.64 -29.96
CA GLY A 106 22.57 -17.91 -28.61
C GLY A 106 22.17 -16.65 -27.82
N ALA A 107 22.81 -15.50 -28.07
CA ALA A 107 22.46 -14.24 -27.43
C ALA A 107 21.05 -13.74 -27.81
N THR A 108 20.46 -14.26 -28.90
CA THR A 108 19.06 -13.99 -29.28
C THR A 108 18.01 -14.78 -28.49
N THR A 109 18.41 -15.73 -27.63
CA THR A 109 17.46 -16.55 -26.83
C THR A 109 16.43 -15.71 -26.03
N PRO A 110 16.76 -14.54 -25.43
CA PRO A 110 15.76 -13.69 -24.77
C PRO A 110 14.69 -13.15 -25.72
N PHE A 111 15.01 -12.85 -26.98
CA PHE A 111 14.02 -12.48 -27.98
C PHE A 111 13.05 -13.63 -28.20
N PHE A 112 13.53 -14.86 -28.43
CA PHE A 112 12.66 -16.03 -28.55
C PHE A 112 11.87 -16.35 -27.28
N ALA A 113 12.41 -16.08 -26.09
CA ALA A 113 11.69 -16.29 -24.83
C ALA A 113 10.59 -15.24 -24.59
N ALA A 114 10.80 -13.99 -25.03
CA ALA A 114 9.74 -12.98 -25.08
C ALA A 114 8.72 -13.32 -26.17
N LEU A 115 9.19 -13.78 -27.33
CA LEU A 115 8.37 -14.21 -28.46
C LEU A 115 7.44 -15.36 -28.07
N PHE A 116 7.93 -16.45 -27.49
CA PHE A 116 7.08 -17.55 -27.02
C PHE A 116 6.17 -17.18 -25.83
N ALA A 117 6.44 -16.07 -25.14
CA ALA A 117 5.56 -15.53 -24.11
C ALA A 117 4.50 -14.55 -24.65
N TYR A 118 4.62 -14.12 -25.92
CA TYR A 118 3.81 -13.06 -26.53
C TYR A 118 3.09 -13.51 -27.82
N ILE A 119 3.67 -14.48 -28.53
CA ILE A 119 3.40 -14.80 -29.92
C ILE A 119 3.29 -16.31 -30.10
N MET A 120 2.13 -16.75 -30.59
CA MET A 120 2.08 -17.80 -31.60
C MET A 120 2.06 -17.09 -32.98
N THR A 121 3.19 -17.16 -33.70
CA THR A 121 3.48 -16.58 -35.05
C THR A 121 3.66 -15.03 -35.20
N PRO A 122 4.44 -14.51 -36.19
CA PRO A 122 5.84 -14.88 -36.47
C PRO A 122 6.81 -13.73 -36.93
N PHE A 123 8.12 -13.92 -36.67
CA PHE A 123 9.35 -13.59 -37.45
C PHE A 123 9.69 -12.21 -38.09
N SER A 124 10.91 -11.71 -37.77
CA SER A 124 12.13 -11.55 -38.62
C SER A 124 13.22 -10.80 -37.79
N LEU A 125 14.54 -10.81 -38.01
CA LEU A 125 15.40 -10.74 -39.22
C LEU A 125 16.89 -10.90 -38.79
N LEU A 126 17.84 -11.28 -39.68
CA LEU A 126 19.21 -10.72 -39.84
C LEU A 126 20.15 -11.57 -40.74
N GLN A 127 21.05 -10.87 -41.46
CA GLN A 127 22.02 -11.41 -42.44
C GLN A 127 23.38 -11.77 -41.79
N GLY A 128 24.23 -12.54 -42.49
CA GLY A 128 25.44 -13.17 -41.94
C GLY A 128 26.76 -12.85 -42.64
N GLU A 129 27.85 -13.34 -42.04
CA GLU A 129 29.26 -13.24 -42.50
C GLU A 129 29.67 -14.41 -43.42
N PRO A 130 30.76 -14.27 -44.21
CA PRO A 130 31.24 -15.34 -45.11
C PRO A 130 31.83 -16.53 -44.34
N GLY A 131 31.48 -17.76 -44.76
CA GLY A 131 31.74 -19.03 -44.04
C GLY A 131 30.47 -19.73 -43.52
N PHE A 132 29.30 -19.25 -43.93
CA PHE A 132 27.99 -19.59 -43.37
C PHE A 132 27.34 -20.85 -43.96
N HIS A 133 27.17 -21.89 -43.15
CA HIS A 133 26.36 -23.06 -43.51
C HIS A 133 24.89 -22.88 -43.09
N TRP A 134 24.00 -22.66 -44.06
CA TRP A 134 22.54 -22.52 -43.86
C TRP A 134 21.92 -23.64 -43.01
N PHE A 135 22.29 -24.90 -43.25
CA PHE A 135 21.77 -26.03 -42.47
C PHE A 135 22.16 -25.95 -40.98
N GLY A 136 23.43 -25.65 -40.69
CA GLY A 136 23.92 -25.46 -39.33
C GLY A 136 23.27 -24.26 -38.63
N PHE A 137 23.02 -23.17 -39.35
CA PHE A 137 22.33 -21.98 -38.87
C PHE A 137 20.86 -22.24 -38.54
N ILE A 138 20.11 -22.89 -39.44
CA ILE A 138 18.70 -23.25 -39.23
C ILE A 138 18.56 -24.18 -38.03
N ILE A 139 19.44 -25.18 -37.89
CA ILE A 139 19.50 -26.05 -36.71
C ILE A 139 19.82 -25.24 -35.44
N CYS A 140 20.79 -24.31 -35.49
CA CYS A 140 21.14 -23.47 -34.35
C CYS A 140 19.97 -22.60 -33.88
N ILE A 141 19.25 -21.94 -34.79
CA ILE A 141 18.08 -21.13 -34.45
C ILE A 141 16.93 -21.98 -33.94
N ILE A 142 16.49 -22.99 -34.70
CA ILE A 142 15.27 -23.76 -34.39
C ILE A 142 15.49 -24.71 -33.21
N THR A 143 16.57 -25.50 -33.24
CA THR A 143 16.76 -26.57 -32.26
C THR A 143 17.59 -26.15 -31.05
N ALA A 144 18.61 -25.29 -31.21
CA ALA A 144 19.44 -24.90 -30.06
C ALA A 144 18.91 -23.67 -29.32
N THR A 145 18.44 -22.64 -30.04
CA THR A 145 18.03 -21.36 -29.47
C THR A 145 16.53 -21.32 -29.14
N ALA A 146 15.66 -21.62 -30.09
CA ALA A 146 14.21 -21.57 -29.89
C ALA A 146 13.73 -22.67 -28.93
N ALA A 147 14.19 -23.92 -29.06
CA ALA A 147 13.84 -24.97 -28.08
C ALA A 147 14.33 -24.65 -26.65
N ARG A 148 15.47 -23.97 -26.49
CA ARG A 148 15.97 -23.52 -25.18
C ARG A 148 15.10 -22.42 -24.57
N ALA A 149 14.62 -21.49 -25.38
CA ALA A 149 13.63 -20.49 -24.96
C ALA A 149 12.31 -21.15 -24.56
N PHE A 150 11.78 -22.04 -25.40
CA PHE A 150 10.53 -22.78 -25.15
C PHE A 150 10.61 -23.65 -23.89
N LYS A 151 11.74 -24.35 -23.66
CA LYS A 151 12.03 -25.05 -22.39
C LYS A 151 11.83 -24.13 -21.20
N SER A 152 12.45 -22.95 -21.19
CA SER A 152 12.38 -22.02 -20.06
C SER A 152 10.97 -21.50 -19.80
N VAL A 153 10.17 -21.29 -20.85
CA VAL A 153 8.76 -20.89 -20.72
C VAL A 153 7.93 -22.03 -20.11
N LEU A 154 8.03 -23.25 -20.65
CA LEU A 154 7.29 -24.42 -20.17
C LEU A 154 7.68 -24.82 -18.73
N GLN A 155 8.98 -24.73 -18.40
CA GLN A 155 9.52 -24.86 -17.04
C GLN A 155 8.95 -23.80 -16.10
N GLY A 156 8.83 -22.55 -16.56
CA GLY A 156 8.20 -21.46 -15.80
C GLY A 156 6.75 -21.79 -15.44
N ILE A 157 5.96 -22.22 -16.42
CA ILE A 157 4.54 -22.61 -16.26
C ILE A 157 4.40 -23.74 -15.23
N LEU A 158 5.19 -24.82 -15.34
CA LEU A 158 5.10 -25.97 -14.42
C LEU A 158 5.51 -25.65 -12.97
N LEU A 159 6.31 -24.60 -12.76
CA LEU A 159 6.72 -24.13 -11.43
C LEU A 159 5.77 -23.08 -10.82
N SER A 160 4.89 -22.47 -11.62
CA SER A 160 3.98 -21.39 -11.20
C SER A 160 2.49 -21.71 -11.29
N SER A 161 2.06 -22.67 -12.12
CA SER A 161 0.64 -23.02 -12.29
C SER A 161 -0.02 -23.43 -10.98
N GLU A 162 -1.07 -22.73 -10.58
CA GLU A 162 -1.91 -23.15 -9.46
C GLU A 162 -2.65 -24.46 -9.84
N GLY A 163 -2.99 -25.27 -8.84
CA GLY A 163 -3.50 -26.63 -9.03
C GLY A 163 -2.43 -27.69 -9.37
N GLU A 164 -1.62 -27.49 -10.41
CA GLU A 164 -0.62 -28.45 -10.94
C GLU A 164 0.86 -28.14 -10.56
N LYS A 165 1.08 -27.24 -9.61
CA LYS A 165 2.41 -26.81 -9.15
C LYS A 165 3.31 -27.97 -8.70
N LEU A 166 4.44 -28.20 -9.37
CA LEU A 166 5.48 -29.11 -8.92
C LEU A 166 6.58 -28.38 -8.15
N ASN A 167 7.07 -28.96 -7.05
CA ASN A 167 8.29 -28.48 -6.41
C ASN A 167 9.49 -28.67 -7.36
N SER A 168 10.46 -27.75 -7.36
CA SER A 168 11.62 -27.77 -8.26
C SER A 168 12.45 -29.07 -8.16
N MET A 169 12.54 -29.66 -6.96
CA MET A 169 13.19 -30.96 -6.76
C MET A 169 12.39 -32.11 -7.37
N ASN A 170 11.06 -32.12 -7.20
CA ASN A 170 10.18 -33.15 -7.76
C ASN A 170 10.05 -33.05 -9.28
N LEU A 171 10.06 -31.83 -9.85
CA LEU A 171 10.12 -31.62 -11.30
C LEU A 171 11.41 -32.23 -11.89
N MET A 172 12.55 -32.04 -11.24
CA MET A 172 13.82 -32.65 -11.65
C MET A 172 13.79 -34.18 -11.56
N LEU A 173 13.21 -34.72 -10.48
CA LEU A 173 13.10 -36.16 -10.24
C LEU A 173 12.27 -36.88 -11.32
N TYR A 174 11.19 -36.25 -11.82
CA TYR A 174 10.40 -36.80 -12.93
C TYR A 174 11.02 -36.55 -14.31
N MET A 175 11.73 -35.44 -14.50
CA MET A 175 12.38 -35.08 -15.77
C MET A 175 13.61 -35.95 -16.07
N SER A 176 14.50 -36.15 -15.08
CA SER A 176 15.74 -36.93 -15.18
C SER A 176 15.61 -38.31 -15.87
N PRO A 177 14.71 -39.22 -15.45
CA PRO A 177 14.62 -40.55 -16.06
C PRO A 177 14.10 -40.49 -17.50
N ILE A 178 13.22 -39.55 -17.83
CA ILE A 178 12.72 -39.34 -19.19
C ILE A 178 13.86 -38.81 -20.07
N ASP A 179 14.67 -37.87 -19.56
CA ASP A 179 15.82 -37.32 -20.27
C ASP A 179 16.88 -38.41 -20.58
N VAL A 180 17.15 -39.32 -19.64
CA VAL A 180 18.07 -40.45 -19.85
C VAL A 180 17.54 -41.38 -20.94
N VAL A 181 16.26 -41.75 -20.88
CA VAL A 181 15.62 -42.61 -21.90
C VAL A 181 15.62 -41.95 -23.28
N ALA A 182 15.40 -40.62 -23.36
CA ALA A 182 15.39 -39.88 -24.61
C ALA A 182 16.81 -39.65 -25.19
N LEU A 183 17.82 -39.44 -24.34
CA LEU A 183 19.21 -39.21 -24.77
C LEU A 183 19.95 -40.51 -25.12
N LEU A 184 19.61 -41.65 -24.51
CA LEU A 184 20.27 -42.94 -24.75
C LEU A 184 20.34 -43.34 -26.24
N PRO A 185 19.25 -43.41 -27.02
CA PRO A 185 19.33 -43.79 -28.43
C PRO A 185 20.11 -42.78 -29.27
N VAL A 186 19.95 -41.47 -28.99
CA VAL A 186 20.69 -40.42 -29.69
C VAL A 186 22.19 -40.54 -29.43
N THR A 187 22.57 -40.84 -28.19
CA THR A 187 23.96 -41.05 -27.78
C THR A 187 24.59 -42.24 -28.52
N LEU A 188 23.90 -43.38 -28.58
CA LEU A 188 24.39 -44.57 -29.27
C LEU A 188 24.59 -44.36 -30.78
N VAL A 189 23.77 -43.51 -31.41
CA VAL A 189 23.86 -43.17 -32.84
C VAL A 189 24.91 -42.08 -33.13
N MET A 190 24.96 -41.02 -32.31
CA MET A 190 25.81 -39.84 -32.56
C MET A 190 27.22 -39.95 -31.99
N GLU A 191 27.41 -40.82 -31.00
CA GLU A 191 28.65 -41.09 -30.28
C GLU A 191 28.90 -42.61 -30.26
N PRO A 192 29.01 -43.27 -31.43
CA PRO A 192 29.30 -44.70 -31.50
C PRO A 192 30.62 -45.00 -30.79
N TYR A 193 30.72 -46.16 -30.15
CA TYR A 193 31.84 -46.59 -29.31
C TYR A 193 32.04 -45.81 -27.99
N VAL A 194 31.12 -44.94 -27.58
CA VAL A 194 31.24 -44.20 -26.32
C VAL A 194 31.45 -45.09 -25.09
N ILE A 195 30.75 -46.23 -25.01
CA ILE A 195 30.86 -47.16 -23.88
C ILE A 195 32.27 -47.78 -23.83
N SER A 196 32.77 -48.33 -24.94
CA SER A 196 34.07 -49.02 -24.98
C SER A 196 35.25 -48.04 -24.82
N LEU A 197 35.17 -46.84 -25.41
CA LEU A 197 36.22 -45.84 -25.26
C LEU A 197 36.22 -45.21 -23.85
N THR A 198 35.05 -44.96 -23.24
CA THR A 198 34.96 -44.49 -21.86
C THR A 198 35.52 -45.52 -20.87
N LEU A 199 35.18 -46.80 -21.02
CA LEU A 199 35.74 -47.87 -20.19
C LEU A 199 37.26 -47.98 -20.33
N THR A 200 37.79 -47.80 -21.55
CA THR A 200 39.24 -47.81 -21.82
C THR A 200 39.94 -46.62 -21.18
N LEU A 201 39.42 -45.40 -21.37
CA LEU A 201 39.96 -44.18 -20.76
C LEU A 201 39.92 -44.24 -19.22
N ALA A 202 38.85 -44.78 -18.64
CA ALA A 202 38.71 -44.90 -17.20
C ALA A 202 39.62 -45.97 -16.58
N LYS A 203 39.98 -47.04 -17.32
CA LYS A 203 41.05 -47.97 -16.91
C LYS A 203 42.44 -47.32 -16.95
N GLN A 204 42.69 -46.43 -17.91
CA GLN A 204 43.97 -45.72 -18.07
C GLN A 204 44.15 -44.51 -17.13
N ARG A 205 43.06 -43.97 -16.55
CA ARG A 205 43.07 -42.75 -15.74
C ARG A 205 42.29 -42.95 -14.43
N GLN A 206 43.01 -43.24 -13.34
CA GLN A 206 42.43 -43.59 -12.02
C GLN A 206 41.31 -42.67 -11.50
N TYR A 207 41.33 -41.37 -11.82
CA TYR A 207 40.36 -40.40 -11.32
C TYR A 207 39.18 -40.12 -12.26
N MET A 208 39.10 -40.75 -13.44
CA MET A 208 38.07 -40.45 -14.45
C MET A 208 36.64 -40.60 -13.91
N TRP A 209 36.33 -41.70 -13.22
CA TRP A 209 35.00 -41.94 -12.64
C TRP A 209 34.62 -40.92 -11.57
N ILE A 210 35.59 -40.53 -10.73
CA ILE A 210 35.37 -39.52 -9.69
C ILE A 210 35.11 -38.14 -10.33
N LEU A 211 35.86 -37.77 -11.36
CA LEU A 211 35.66 -36.53 -12.11
C LEU A 211 34.30 -36.50 -12.83
N LEU A 212 33.88 -37.60 -13.46
CA LEU A 212 32.55 -37.72 -14.09
C LEU A 212 31.42 -37.64 -13.05
N LEU A 213 31.59 -38.25 -11.87
CA LEU A 213 30.62 -38.17 -10.77
C LEU A 213 30.50 -36.74 -10.22
N VAL A 214 31.62 -36.09 -9.91
CA VAL A 214 31.67 -34.69 -9.43
C VAL A 214 31.05 -33.75 -10.47
N ASN A 215 31.37 -33.94 -11.75
CA ASN A 215 30.80 -33.18 -12.86
C ASN A 215 29.28 -33.35 -12.96
N SER A 216 28.78 -34.57 -12.75
CA SER A 216 27.34 -34.88 -12.75
C SER A 216 26.60 -34.27 -11.55
N VAL A 217 27.17 -34.33 -10.34
CA VAL A 217 26.61 -33.69 -9.13
C VAL A 217 26.59 -32.16 -9.29
N MET A 218 27.63 -31.58 -9.89
CA MET A 218 27.70 -30.14 -10.15
C MET A 218 26.70 -29.70 -11.22
N ALA A 219 26.52 -30.49 -12.28
CA ALA A 219 25.51 -30.25 -13.31
C ALA A 219 24.07 -30.39 -12.79
N TYR A 220 23.81 -31.38 -11.93
CA TYR A 220 22.54 -31.48 -11.20
C TYR A 220 22.27 -30.22 -10.37
N SER A 221 23.27 -29.77 -9.61
CA SER A 221 23.17 -28.56 -8.78
C SER A 221 22.90 -27.31 -9.62
N ALA A 222 23.58 -27.17 -10.76
CA ALA A 222 23.36 -26.08 -11.72
C ALA A 222 21.94 -26.09 -12.33
N ASN A 223 21.38 -27.27 -12.61
CA ASN A 223 20.03 -27.43 -13.14
C ASN A 223 18.94 -27.21 -12.06
N LEU A 224 19.17 -27.65 -10.81
CA LEU A 224 18.27 -27.34 -9.69
C LEU A 224 18.26 -25.84 -9.40
N LEU A 225 19.42 -25.19 -9.39
CA LEU A 225 19.54 -23.73 -9.26
C LEU A 225 18.86 -23.01 -10.44
N ASN A 226 18.93 -23.53 -11.66
CA ASN A 226 18.17 -23.00 -12.81
C ASN A 226 16.66 -23.01 -12.55
N PHE A 227 16.13 -24.12 -12.02
CA PHE A 227 14.71 -24.23 -11.67
C PHE A 227 14.33 -23.28 -10.54
N LEU A 228 15.16 -23.15 -9.50
CA LEU A 228 14.92 -22.22 -8.39
C LEU A 228 15.00 -20.74 -8.87
N VAL A 229 15.97 -20.37 -9.70
CA VAL A 229 16.04 -19.03 -10.31
C VAL A 229 14.81 -18.77 -11.19
N THR A 230 14.29 -19.77 -11.90
CA THR A 230 13.05 -19.65 -12.70
C THR A 230 11.77 -19.64 -11.86
N LYS A 231 11.81 -20.18 -10.64
CA LYS A 231 10.73 -20.08 -9.67
C LYS A 231 10.67 -18.67 -9.06
N HIS A 232 11.82 -18.09 -8.71
CA HIS A 232 11.88 -16.78 -8.06
C HIS A 232 12.01 -15.58 -9.03
N THR A 233 12.49 -15.79 -10.26
CA THR A 233 12.54 -14.81 -11.37
C THR A 233 11.75 -15.34 -12.59
N SER A 234 11.62 -14.59 -13.69
CA SER A 234 10.88 -15.04 -14.88
C SER A 234 11.77 -15.77 -15.89
N ALA A 235 11.19 -16.65 -16.72
CA ALA A 235 11.88 -17.34 -17.82
C ALA A 235 12.72 -16.40 -18.71
N LEU A 236 12.16 -15.24 -19.08
CA LEU A 236 12.87 -14.18 -19.80
C LEU A 236 14.07 -13.62 -19.03
N THR A 237 13.97 -13.48 -17.71
CA THR A 237 15.08 -12.99 -16.87
C THR A 237 16.20 -14.02 -16.75
N LEU A 238 15.87 -15.31 -16.67
CA LEU A 238 16.88 -16.37 -16.72
C LEU A 238 17.70 -16.29 -18.04
N GLN A 239 17.04 -16.04 -19.17
CA GLN A 239 17.74 -15.93 -20.47
C GLN A 239 18.62 -14.68 -20.55
N VAL A 240 18.15 -13.53 -20.06
CA VAL A 240 18.98 -12.30 -19.97
C VAL A 240 20.19 -12.51 -19.04
N LEU A 241 20.01 -13.16 -17.89
CA LEU A 241 21.12 -13.56 -17.00
C LEU A 241 22.03 -14.61 -17.65
N GLY A 242 21.52 -15.46 -18.53
CA GLY A 242 22.30 -16.40 -19.35
C GLY A 242 23.28 -15.70 -20.28
N ASN A 243 22.86 -14.61 -20.92
CA ASN A 243 23.74 -13.78 -21.76
C ASN A 243 24.80 -13.06 -20.91
N ALA A 244 24.41 -12.49 -19.76
CA ALA A 244 25.35 -11.87 -18.82
C ALA A 244 26.40 -12.87 -18.29
N LYS A 245 25.98 -14.09 -17.95
CA LYS A 245 26.88 -15.20 -17.60
C LYS A 245 27.88 -15.49 -18.73
N GLY A 246 27.44 -15.45 -20.00
CA GLY A 246 28.30 -15.62 -21.17
C GLY A 246 29.44 -14.59 -21.20
N ALA A 247 29.12 -13.31 -21.05
CA ALA A 247 30.12 -12.24 -20.98
C ALA A 247 31.09 -12.42 -19.80
N VAL A 248 30.58 -12.75 -18.60
CA VAL A 248 31.42 -13.01 -17.41
C VAL A 248 32.34 -14.22 -17.63
N ALA A 249 31.84 -15.31 -18.19
CA ALA A 249 32.63 -16.51 -18.48
C ALA A 249 33.73 -16.22 -19.52
N VAL A 250 33.49 -15.34 -20.48
CA VAL A 250 34.51 -14.91 -21.45
C VAL A 250 35.57 -14.03 -20.77
N VAL A 251 35.19 -13.06 -19.94
CA VAL A 251 36.17 -12.26 -19.16
C VAL A 251 37.05 -13.15 -18.29
N ILE A 252 36.46 -14.11 -17.58
CA ILE A 252 37.20 -15.12 -16.80
C ILE A 252 38.11 -15.97 -17.70
N SER A 253 37.63 -16.37 -18.89
CA SER A 253 38.42 -17.14 -19.86
C SER A 253 39.61 -16.34 -20.42
N ILE A 254 39.47 -15.03 -20.61
CA ILE A 254 40.56 -14.15 -21.02
C ILE A 254 41.60 -14.04 -19.90
N LEU A 255 41.16 -13.80 -18.66
CA LEU A 255 42.04 -13.70 -17.49
C LEU A 255 42.80 -15.00 -17.19
N ILE A 256 42.17 -16.17 -17.35
CA ILE A 256 42.77 -17.47 -17.02
C ILE A 256 43.60 -18.05 -18.18
N PHE A 257 43.15 -17.92 -19.43
CA PHE A 257 43.76 -18.59 -20.58
C PHE A 257 44.48 -17.64 -21.55
N GLN A 258 44.53 -16.33 -21.26
CA GLN A 258 45.17 -15.28 -22.08
C GLN A 258 44.82 -15.32 -23.59
N ASN A 259 43.58 -15.68 -23.91
CA ASN A 259 43.13 -15.73 -25.31
C ASN A 259 43.05 -14.30 -25.90
N PRO A 260 43.50 -14.09 -27.15
CA PRO A 260 43.42 -12.79 -27.81
C PRO A 260 41.96 -12.37 -28.03
N VAL A 261 41.65 -11.11 -27.70
CA VAL A 261 40.31 -10.55 -27.81
C VAL A 261 40.26 -9.62 -29.04
N THR A 262 39.34 -9.87 -29.97
CA THR A 262 39.12 -8.98 -31.11
C THR A 262 38.34 -7.74 -30.68
N VAL A 263 38.58 -6.60 -31.33
CA VAL A 263 37.84 -5.34 -31.10
C VAL A 263 36.33 -5.55 -31.27
N MET A 264 35.93 -6.33 -32.29
CA MET A 264 34.54 -6.72 -32.52
C MET A 264 33.95 -7.54 -31.35
N GLY A 265 34.74 -8.44 -30.76
CA GLY A 265 34.36 -9.17 -29.55
C GLY A 265 34.09 -8.23 -28.38
N ILE A 266 34.97 -7.26 -28.12
CA ILE A 266 34.80 -6.25 -27.07
C ILE A 266 33.48 -5.49 -27.28
N SER A 267 33.21 -4.99 -28.50
CA SER A 267 31.97 -4.27 -28.79
C SER A 267 30.72 -5.13 -28.56
N GLY A 268 30.77 -6.42 -28.92
CA GLY A 268 29.68 -7.36 -28.68
C GLY A 268 29.37 -7.56 -27.19
N TYR A 269 30.40 -7.72 -26.35
CA TYR A 269 30.20 -7.84 -24.90
C TYR A 269 29.71 -6.53 -24.27
N SER A 270 30.17 -5.37 -24.74
CA SER A 270 29.63 -4.07 -24.29
C SER A 270 28.14 -3.95 -24.57
N ILE A 271 27.67 -4.34 -25.76
CA ILE A 271 26.24 -4.34 -26.12
C ILE A 271 25.45 -5.29 -25.20
N ILE A 272 25.97 -6.50 -24.92
CA ILE A 272 25.32 -7.45 -24.01
C ILE A 272 25.18 -6.85 -22.59
N VAL A 273 26.25 -6.26 -22.04
CA VAL A 273 26.21 -5.66 -20.70
C VAL A 273 25.22 -4.48 -20.64
N LEU A 274 25.25 -3.58 -21.63
CA LEU A 274 24.31 -2.46 -21.73
C LEU A 274 22.85 -2.94 -21.84
N GLY A 275 22.58 -3.98 -22.64
CA GLY A 275 21.25 -4.58 -22.78
C GLY A 275 20.73 -5.21 -21.48
N VAL A 276 21.60 -5.85 -20.70
CA VAL A 276 21.26 -6.43 -19.38
C VAL A 276 20.93 -5.31 -18.37
N VAL A 277 21.70 -4.23 -18.36
CA VAL A 277 21.43 -3.05 -17.51
C VAL A 277 20.12 -2.38 -17.90
N ALA A 278 19.90 -2.14 -19.19
CA ALA A 278 18.67 -1.55 -19.71
C ALA A 278 17.42 -2.40 -19.42
N TYR A 279 17.51 -3.73 -19.53
CA TYR A 279 16.45 -4.65 -19.13
C TYR A 279 16.18 -4.57 -17.62
N GLY A 280 17.23 -4.56 -16.79
CA GLY A 280 17.12 -4.45 -15.35
C GLY A 280 16.43 -3.15 -14.91
N GLU A 281 16.80 -2.02 -15.52
CA GLU A 281 16.17 -0.73 -15.23
C GLU A 281 14.72 -0.66 -15.73
N THR A 282 14.45 -1.13 -16.95
CA THR A 282 13.10 -1.18 -17.53
C THR A 282 12.18 -2.05 -16.67
N LYS A 283 12.64 -3.23 -16.24
CA LYS A 283 11.90 -4.11 -15.33
C LYS A 283 11.68 -3.46 -13.96
N ARG A 284 12.64 -2.71 -13.44
CA ARG A 284 12.47 -1.93 -12.20
C ARG A 284 11.41 -0.85 -12.36
N ARG A 285 11.40 -0.11 -13.48
CA ARG A 285 10.41 0.92 -13.80
C ARG A 285 8.99 0.32 -13.92
N ILE A 286 8.84 -0.79 -14.67
CA ILE A 286 7.57 -1.51 -14.81
C ILE A 286 7.09 -2.06 -13.46
N ASN A 287 7.95 -2.73 -12.70
CA ASN A 287 7.59 -3.24 -11.36
C ASN A 287 7.23 -2.11 -10.39
N PHE A 288 7.85 -0.93 -10.50
CA PHE A 288 7.50 0.23 -9.69
C PHE A 288 6.15 0.82 -10.09
N GLN A 289 5.83 0.87 -11.39
CA GLN A 289 4.50 1.26 -11.88
C GLN A 289 3.42 0.25 -11.43
N LEU A 290 3.67 -1.04 -11.57
CA LEU A 290 2.78 -2.11 -11.11
C LEU A 290 2.59 -2.12 -9.59
N ALA A 291 3.67 -1.95 -8.82
CA ALA A 291 3.60 -1.82 -7.37
C ALA A 291 2.82 -0.55 -6.95
N LYS A 292 2.94 0.54 -7.71
CA LYS A 292 2.16 1.76 -7.49
C LYS A 292 0.67 1.54 -7.74
N VAL A 293 0.31 0.88 -8.85
CA VAL A 293 -1.08 0.50 -9.17
C VAL A 293 -1.64 -0.47 -8.12
N LEU A 294 -0.86 -1.45 -7.67
CA LEU A 294 -1.28 -2.40 -6.62
C LEU A 294 -1.33 -1.75 -5.22
N SER A 295 -0.51 -0.74 -4.93
CA SER A 295 -0.61 0.03 -3.68
C SER A 295 -1.80 1.00 -3.65
N GLN A 296 -2.40 1.29 -4.81
CA GLN A 296 -3.61 2.09 -4.93
C GLN A 296 -4.90 1.26 -4.77
N GLY A 297 -4.82 -0.03 -4.39
CA GLY A 297 -6.00 -0.86 -4.13
C GLY A 297 -5.75 -2.10 -3.27
N LEU A 298 -6.18 -2.04 -2.00
CA LEU A 298 -6.41 -3.15 -1.06
C LEU A 298 -7.67 -2.76 -0.25
N ILE A 299 -8.66 -3.59 0.08
CA ILE A 299 -8.76 -5.03 0.48
C ILE A 299 -10.17 -5.53 0.00
N GLN A 300 -10.48 -6.76 -0.45
CA GLN A 300 -9.77 -8.05 -0.64
C GLN A 300 -10.45 -8.90 -1.76
N ARG A 301 -9.68 -9.57 -2.63
CA ARG A 301 -9.63 -11.05 -2.81
C ARG A 301 -8.79 -11.45 -4.02
N ASN A 302 -8.10 -12.59 -3.88
CA ASN A 302 -7.27 -13.27 -4.87
C ASN A 302 -6.02 -12.52 -5.36
N ALA A 303 -4.88 -12.86 -4.73
CA ALA A 303 -3.56 -12.42 -5.11
C ALA A 303 -3.11 -13.07 -6.44
N ILE A 304 -3.52 -12.49 -7.56
CA ILE A 304 -2.90 -12.78 -8.86
C ILE A 304 -1.50 -12.18 -8.85
N SER A 305 -0.50 -13.01 -8.57
CA SER A 305 0.89 -12.65 -8.85
C SER A 305 1.03 -12.41 -10.36
N THR A 306 1.75 -11.36 -10.77
CA THR A 306 1.99 -11.03 -12.18
C THR A 306 3.02 -11.96 -12.84
N ARG A 307 2.70 -13.27 -12.84
CA ARG A 307 3.27 -14.33 -13.68
C ARG A 307 2.22 -15.28 -14.25
N SER A 308 1.10 -14.72 -14.69
CA SER A 308 0.35 -15.25 -15.83
C SER A 308 -0.59 -14.16 -16.32
N PHE A 309 -0.74 -14.05 -17.64
CA PHE A 309 -1.94 -13.44 -18.20
C PHE A 309 -3.13 -14.35 -17.83
N MET A 310 -4.28 -13.75 -17.54
CA MET A 310 -5.45 -14.49 -17.05
C MET A 310 -5.92 -15.54 -18.06
N SER A 311 -5.95 -16.80 -17.60
CA SER A 311 -7.17 -17.60 -17.75
C SER A 311 -8.05 -17.26 -16.55
N SER A 312 -9.36 -17.09 -16.76
CA SER A 312 -10.35 -17.17 -15.68
C SER A 312 -10.26 -18.56 -14.99
N THR A 313 -10.68 -18.75 -13.73
CA THR A 313 -11.86 -18.19 -13.06
C THR A 313 -11.68 -18.13 -11.52
N ILE A 314 -12.63 -17.47 -10.86
CA ILE A 314 -12.70 -17.12 -9.42
C ILE A 314 -12.66 -18.32 -8.46
N SER A 315 -12.08 -18.11 -7.27
CA SER A 315 -12.17 -18.98 -6.09
C SER A 315 -13.16 -18.45 -5.04
N THR A 316 -13.65 -19.35 -4.18
CA THR A 316 -14.34 -19.02 -2.92
C THR A 316 -13.70 -19.81 -1.76
N GLU A 317 -13.62 -19.17 -0.59
CA GLU A 317 -12.92 -19.69 0.59
C GLU A 317 -13.84 -20.49 1.53
N ALA A 318 -13.23 -21.50 2.15
CA ALA A 318 -13.56 -22.25 3.37
C ALA A 318 -14.95 -22.14 4.05
N PHE A 319 -15.52 -23.31 4.38
CA PHE A 319 -16.23 -23.55 5.65
C PHE A 319 -15.99 -24.99 6.15
N GLN A 320 -16.31 -25.22 7.42
CA GLN A 320 -16.04 -26.46 8.18
C GLN A 320 -16.75 -27.72 7.63
N GLU A 321 -16.26 -28.89 8.08
CA GLU A 321 -16.85 -30.19 7.79
C GLU A 321 -18.34 -30.26 8.20
N SER A 322 -19.20 -30.38 7.20
CA SER A 322 -20.53 -30.98 7.35
C SER A 322 -20.76 -31.89 6.14
N SER A 323 -21.22 -33.11 6.40
CA SER A 323 -21.33 -34.19 5.40
C SER A 323 -22.57 -34.03 4.51
N ALA A 324 -22.57 -32.99 3.66
CA ALA A 324 -23.57 -32.78 2.63
C ALA A 324 -23.03 -33.20 1.24
N THR A 325 -23.83 -33.96 0.49
CA THR A 325 -23.49 -34.45 -0.85
C THR A 325 -23.25 -33.31 -1.84
N SER A 326 -22.11 -33.36 -2.54
CA SER A 326 -21.70 -32.30 -3.47
C SER A 326 -22.58 -32.25 -4.73
N LYS A 327 -23.49 -31.29 -4.79
CA LYS A 327 -24.11 -30.86 -6.06
C LYS A 327 -23.03 -30.24 -6.95
N GLY A 328 -22.81 -30.79 -8.14
CA GLY A 328 -21.76 -30.35 -9.06
C GLY A 328 -21.94 -28.90 -9.52
N TYR A 329 -20.82 -28.25 -9.84
CA TYR A 329 -20.79 -26.89 -10.40
C TYR A 329 -21.27 -26.91 -11.86
N SER A 330 -22.56 -26.61 -12.08
CA SER A 330 -23.19 -26.48 -13.39
C SER A 330 -23.31 -25.02 -13.84
N SER A 331 -23.64 -24.79 -15.11
CA SER A 331 -23.94 -23.44 -15.64
C SER A 331 -25.09 -22.76 -14.91
N GLU A 332 -26.00 -23.51 -14.28
CA GLU A 332 -27.13 -23.00 -13.50
C GLU A 332 -26.68 -22.29 -12.20
N GLN A 333 -25.44 -22.52 -11.74
CA GLN A 333 -24.85 -21.82 -10.60
C GLN A 333 -24.21 -20.48 -10.97
N ILE A 334 -24.14 -20.14 -12.27
CA ILE A 334 -23.64 -18.85 -12.74
C ILE A 334 -24.79 -17.84 -12.70
N GLN A 335 -24.88 -17.08 -11.61
CA GLN A 335 -25.86 -16.00 -11.48
C GLN A 335 -25.40 -14.76 -12.25
N VAL A 336 -26.12 -14.42 -13.32
CA VAL A 336 -26.05 -13.10 -13.95
C VAL A 336 -26.89 -12.12 -13.13
N LEU A 337 -26.33 -10.95 -12.79
CA LEU A 337 -27.03 -9.87 -12.10
C LEU A 337 -27.28 -8.75 -13.10
N GLU A 338 -28.55 -8.42 -13.33
CA GLU A 338 -28.97 -7.45 -14.34
C GLU A 338 -29.28 -6.06 -13.73
N GLY A 339 -29.22 -5.02 -14.55
CA GLY A 339 -29.51 -3.65 -14.13
C GLY A 339 -28.63 -3.17 -12.97
N LEU A 340 -29.27 -2.83 -11.84
CA LEU A 340 -28.62 -2.29 -10.64
C LEU A 340 -28.44 -3.32 -9.50
N ASP A 341 -28.88 -4.57 -9.69
CA ASP A 341 -28.67 -5.65 -8.72
C ASP A 341 -27.18 -5.90 -8.36
N PRO A 342 -26.19 -5.75 -9.28
CA PRO A 342 -24.77 -5.81 -8.93
C PRO A 342 -24.36 -4.80 -7.84
N VAL A 343 -24.94 -3.59 -7.88
CA VAL A 343 -24.64 -2.50 -6.93
C VAL A 343 -25.15 -2.87 -5.55
N ARG A 344 -26.44 -3.27 -5.45
CA ARG A 344 -27.04 -3.69 -4.18
C ARG A 344 -26.37 -4.93 -3.58
N LYS A 345 -25.87 -5.84 -4.41
CA LYS A 345 -25.18 -7.06 -3.94
C LYS A 345 -23.74 -6.81 -3.47
N ARG A 346 -23.09 -5.73 -3.95
CA ARG A 346 -21.69 -5.38 -3.61
C ARG A 346 -21.50 -3.85 -3.44
N PRO A 347 -22.22 -3.19 -2.52
CA PRO A 347 -22.26 -1.73 -2.39
C PRO A 347 -20.87 -1.11 -2.13
N GLY A 348 -20.05 -1.74 -1.28
CA GLY A 348 -18.69 -1.27 -0.97
C GLY A 348 -17.75 -1.18 -2.18
N MET A 349 -18.05 -1.85 -3.30
CA MET A 349 -17.28 -1.71 -4.55
C MET A 349 -17.55 -0.37 -5.26
N TYR A 350 -18.69 0.27 -5.00
CA TYR A 350 -19.13 1.51 -5.63
C TYR A 350 -19.01 2.73 -4.70
N ILE A 351 -19.32 2.57 -3.41
CA ILE A 351 -19.30 3.66 -2.40
C ILE A 351 -18.23 3.47 -1.30
N GLY A 352 -17.32 2.50 -1.48
CA GLY A 352 -16.20 2.22 -0.57
C GLY A 352 -16.57 1.45 0.70
N SER A 353 -17.67 1.79 1.38
CA SER A 353 -18.17 1.06 2.56
C SER A 353 -19.69 1.18 2.72
N THR A 354 -20.28 0.43 3.65
CA THR A 354 -21.70 0.52 4.05
C THR A 354 -21.88 1.15 5.43
N GLY A 355 -20.83 1.80 5.96
CA GLY A 355 -20.90 2.60 7.19
C GLY A 355 -21.05 4.10 6.91
N PRO A 356 -20.85 4.97 7.92
CA PRO A 356 -21.05 6.42 7.79
C PRO A 356 -20.31 7.06 6.61
N ARG A 357 -19.09 6.61 6.29
CA ARG A 357 -18.34 7.12 5.13
C ARG A 357 -19.06 6.86 3.80
N GLY A 358 -19.64 5.68 3.61
CA GLY A 358 -20.38 5.32 2.40
C GLY A 358 -21.73 6.03 2.31
N LEU A 359 -22.39 6.23 3.45
CA LEU A 359 -23.63 7.01 3.56
C LEU A 359 -23.43 8.46 3.07
N HIS A 360 -22.40 9.15 3.56
CA HIS A 360 -22.04 10.49 3.10
C HIS A 360 -21.58 10.52 1.63
N HIS A 361 -21.01 9.42 1.11
CA HIS A 361 -20.63 9.33 -0.30
C HIS A 361 -21.84 9.40 -1.25
N LEU A 362 -23.03 8.97 -0.83
CA LEU A 362 -24.25 9.14 -1.63
C LEU A 362 -24.57 10.63 -1.85
N VAL A 363 -24.44 11.45 -0.80
CA VAL A 363 -24.61 12.91 -0.86
C VAL A 363 -23.59 13.52 -1.80
N TYR A 364 -22.32 13.08 -1.70
CA TYR A 364 -21.22 13.60 -2.53
C TYR A 364 -21.41 13.31 -4.02
N GLU A 365 -21.89 12.12 -4.41
CA GLU A 365 -22.16 11.80 -5.81
C GLU A 365 -23.21 12.73 -6.45
N ILE A 366 -24.28 13.07 -5.72
CA ILE A 366 -25.31 14.00 -6.23
C ILE A 366 -24.77 15.44 -6.22
N LEU A 367 -24.10 15.86 -5.14
CA LEU A 367 -23.54 17.20 -4.99
C LEU A 367 -22.45 17.50 -6.04
N ASP A 368 -21.55 16.55 -6.31
CA ASP A 368 -20.51 16.72 -7.33
C ASP A 368 -21.11 16.78 -8.75
N ASN A 369 -22.27 16.14 -9.01
CA ASN A 369 -23.00 16.31 -10.26
C ASN A 369 -23.60 17.72 -10.42
N ALA A 370 -24.18 18.31 -9.36
CA ALA A 370 -24.64 19.69 -9.36
C ALA A 370 -23.47 20.69 -9.57
N ILE A 371 -22.32 20.42 -8.95
CA ILE A 371 -21.10 21.21 -9.16
C ILE A 371 -20.55 21.08 -10.58
N ASP A 372 -20.72 19.94 -11.26
CA ASP A 372 -20.35 19.80 -12.68
C ASP A 372 -21.20 20.70 -13.60
N GLU A 373 -22.50 20.90 -13.32
CA GLU A 373 -23.33 21.91 -14.03
C GLU A 373 -22.84 23.34 -13.77
N ALA A 374 -22.45 23.64 -12.54
CA ALA A 374 -21.93 24.96 -12.17
C ALA A 374 -20.54 25.22 -12.79
N GLN A 375 -19.68 24.20 -12.88
CA GLN A 375 -18.39 24.29 -13.56
C GLN A 375 -18.52 24.45 -15.07
N ALA A 376 -19.57 23.88 -15.68
CA ALA A 376 -19.94 24.12 -17.07
C ALA A 376 -20.55 25.53 -17.29
N GLY A 377 -20.82 26.28 -16.22
CA GLY A 377 -21.28 27.66 -16.26
C GLY A 377 -22.80 27.85 -16.34
N TYR A 378 -23.58 26.80 -16.06
CA TYR A 378 -25.05 26.83 -16.16
C TYR A 378 -25.77 26.96 -14.82
N ALA A 379 -25.18 26.45 -13.74
CA ALA A 379 -25.70 26.62 -12.37
C ALA A 379 -24.90 27.70 -11.60
N SER A 380 -25.59 28.43 -10.75
CA SER A 380 -25.05 29.46 -9.84
C SER A 380 -25.33 29.16 -8.37
N LYS A 381 -26.34 28.33 -8.07
CA LYS A 381 -26.78 27.99 -6.72
C LYS A 381 -27.01 26.48 -6.58
N VAL A 382 -26.57 25.93 -5.45
CA VAL A 382 -26.88 24.56 -5.04
C VAL A 382 -27.43 24.57 -3.61
N ASP A 383 -28.61 24.01 -3.41
CA ASP A 383 -29.25 23.90 -2.09
C ASP A 383 -29.23 22.44 -1.61
N VAL A 384 -28.71 22.21 -0.40
CA VAL A 384 -28.67 20.89 0.25
C VAL A 384 -29.53 20.93 1.52
N VAL A 385 -30.46 20.00 1.66
CA VAL A 385 -31.33 19.89 2.85
C VAL A 385 -31.26 18.48 3.42
N LEU A 386 -30.99 18.39 4.71
CA LEU A 386 -31.13 17.18 5.53
C LEU A 386 -32.51 17.24 6.20
N HIS A 387 -33.33 16.21 6.01
CA HIS A 387 -34.73 16.17 6.47
C HIS A 387 -34.88 15.32 7.74
N PRO A 388 -35.88 15.59 8.63
CA PRO A 388 -36.09 14.81 9.85
C PRO A 388 -36.42 13.33 9.60
N ASP A 389 -36.94 13.00 8.41
CA ASP A 389 -37.26 11.64 7.99
C ASP A 389 -36.04 10.81 7.56
N GLY A 390 -34.83 11.35 7.70
CA GLY A 390 -33.56 10.72 7.32
C GLY A 390 -33.25 10.77 5.82
N SER A 391 -33.99 11.56 5.03
CA SER A 391 -33.67 11.80 3.62
C SER A 391 -32.78 13.03 3.41
N VAL A 392 -32.14 13.08 2.25
CA VAL A 392 -31.40 14.26 1.78
C VAL A 392 -31.97 14.69 0.44
N SER A 393 -32.20 15.99 0.28
CA SER A 393 -32.50 16.59 -1.03
C SER A 393 -31.39 17.54 -1.45
N ILE A 394 -30.96 17.41 -2.71
CA ILE A 394 -30.00 18.32 -3.35
C ILE A 394 -30.66 18.91 -4.60
N MET A 395 -30.61 20.23 -4.72
CA MET A 395 -31.20 20.99 -5.82
C MET A 395 -30.15 21.89 -6.47
N ASP A 396 -30.12 21.92 -7.81
CA ASP A 396 -29.32 22.84 -8.63
C ASP A 396 -30.21 23.73 -9.52
N ASP A 397 -29.73 24.93 -9.88
CA ASP A 397 -30.37 25.86 -10.83
C ASP A 397 -29.84 25.71 -12.28
N GLY A 398 -29.28 24.54 -12.63
CA GLY A 398 -28.61 24.27 -13.90
C GLY A 398 -29.55 23.96 -15.08
N ARG A 399 -29.06 23.19 -16.06
CA ARG A 399 -29.81 22.89 -17.30
C ARG A 399 -30.97 21.91 -17.11
N GLY A 400 -31.02 21.20 -15.98
CA GLY A 400 -31.88 20.04 -15.78
C GLY A 400 -31.43 18.81 -16.59
N ILE A 401 -31.53 17.61 -15.99
CA ILE A 401 -31.23 16.34 -16.68
C ILE A 401 -32.12 16.18 -17.93
N PRO A 402 -31.60 15.72 -19.09
CA PRO A 402 -32.43 15.53 -20.28
C PRO A 402 -33.58 14.52 -20.06
N THR A 403 -34.78 14.85 -20.55
CA THR A 403 -36.03 14.08 -20.36
C THR A 403 -36.56 13.46 -21.65
N ASP A 404 -35.91 13.71 -22.78
CA ASP A 404 -36.20 13.17 -24.12
C ASP A 404 -35.98 11.64 -24.20
N LEU A 405 -36.46 11.01 -25.27
CA LEU A 405 -36.30 9.56 -25.47
C LEU A 405 -34.89 9.19 -25.94
N HIS A 406 -34.14 8.49 -25.10
CA HIS A 406 -32.78 8.07 -25.40
C HIS A 406 -32.73 7.02 -26.54
N PRO A 407 -31.94 7.22 -27.60
CA PRO A 407 -32.08 6.47 -28.86
C PRO A 407 -31.79 4.98 -28.74
N ALA A 408 -30.93 4.54 -27.81
CA ALA A 408 -30.57 3.14 -27.64
C ALA A 408 -31.49 2.38 -26.66
N THR A 409 -31.87 3.00 -25.55
CA THR A 409 -32.67 2.35 -24.48
C THR A 409 -34.17 2.49 -24.69
N LYS A 410 -34.62 3.41 -25.55
CA LYS A 410 -36.05 3.73 -25.83
C LYS A 410 -36.85 4.19 -24.61
N LYS A 411 -36.17 4.50 -23.52
CA LYS A 411 -36.69 5.11 -22.28
C LYS A 411 -36.39 6.61 -22.28
N SER A 412 -36.92 7.37 -21.32
CA SER A 412 -36.43 8.73 -21.10
C SER A 412 -34.94 8.72 -20.77
N SER A 413 -34.23 9.78 -21.16
CA SER A 413 -32.82 10.00 -20.82
C SER A 413 -32.64 10.04 -19.30
N LEU A 414 -33.59 10.65 -18.57
CA LEU A 414 -33.68 10.64 -17.10
C LEU A 414 -33.73 9.23 -16.51
N GLU A 415 -34.66 8.37 -16.96
CA GLU A 415 -34.74 6.99 -16.49
C GLU A 415 -33.49 6.19 -16.88
N THR A 416 -32.90 6.49 -18.05
CA THR A 416 -31.68 5.83 -18.52
C THR A 416 -30.50 6.11 -17.58
N VAL A 417 -30.24 7.36 -17.17
CA VAL A 417 -29.14 7.68 -16.24
C VAL A 417 -29.38 7.22 -14.80
N LEU A 418 -30.65 6.96 -14.43
CA LEU A 418 -31.02 6.46 -13.10
C LEU A 418 -31.06 4.92 -13.01
N THR A 419 -31.20 4.20 -14.12
CA THR A 419 -31.40 2.73 -14.14
C THR A 419 -30.32 1.93 -14.87
N VAL A 420 -29.42 2.59 -15.61
CA VAL A 420 -28.35 1.94 -16.39
C VAL A 420 -26.98 2.41 -15.92
N LEU A 421 -26.12 1.46 -15.51
CA LEU A 421 -24.73 1.74 -15.18
C LEU A 421 -23.96 2.23 -16.42
N HIS A 422 -23.06 3.20 -16.22
CA HIS A 422 -22.26 3.82 -17.28
C HIS A 422 -23.10 4.60 -18.33
N ALA A 423 -24.29 5.08 -17.95
CA ALA A 423 -25.08 5.99 -18.77
C ALA A 423 -24.91 7.44 -18.31
N GLY A 424 -24.51 8.34 -19.21
CA GLY A 424 -24.38 9.76 -18.90
C GLY A 424 -23.74 10.59 -20.02
N GLY A 425 -23.98 11.90 -20.01
CA GLY A 425 -23.47 12.83 -21.04
C GLY A 425 -21.98 13.20 -20.94
N LYS A 426 -21.22 12.55 -20.04
CA LYS A 426 -19.84 12.91 -19.65
C LYS A 426 -18.74 12.15 -20.41
N PHE A 427 -19.11 11.22 -21.29
CA PHE A 427 -18.16 10.36 -22.03
C PHE A 427 -17.75 10.84 -23.43
N GLY A 428 -18.35 11.92 -23.94
CA GLY A 428 -18.25 12.31 -25.36
C GLY A 428 -16.95 12.98 -25.81
N GLY A 429 -15.95 13.17 -24.94
CA GLY A 429 -14.76 13.95 -25.28
C GLY A 429 -15.11 15.38 -25.74
N THR A 430 -14.72 15.77 -26.95
CA THR A 430 -15.08 17.08 -27.53
C THR A 430 -16.56 17.23 -27.93
N SER A 431 -17.31 16.13 -28.03
CA SER A 431 -18.78 16.13 -28.23
C SER A 431 -19.57 15.88 -26.94
N SER A 432 -18.90 15.90 -25.79
CA SER A 432 -19.51 15.83 -24.45
C SER A 432 -20.36 17.06 -24.15
N GLY A 433 -21.42 16.90 -23.34
CA GLY A 433 -22.19 18.03 -22.78
C GLY A 433 -21.44 18.84 -21.72
N TYR A 434 -20.22 18.42 -21.39
CA TYR A 434 -19.30 19.00 -20.41
C TYR A 434 -17.87 18.97 -20.97
N SER A 435 -17.18 20.12 -21.01
CA SER A 435 -15.78 20.21 -21.46
C SER A 435 -14.80 19.62 -20.44
N VAL A 436 -15.08 19.77 -19.14
CA VAL A 436 -14.40 19.10 -18.03
C VAL A 436 -15.45 18.79 -16.95
N SER A 437 -15.41 17.60 -16.35
CA SER A 437 -16.30 17.18 -15.26
C SER A 437 -15.60 16.21 -14.31
N GLY A 438 -16.00 16.18 -13.04
CA GLY A 438 -15.51 15.22 -12.04
C GLY A 438 -16.07 13.81 -12.26
N GLY A 439 -17.36 13.70 -12.60
CA GLY A 439 -18.07 12.43 -12.74
C GLY A 439 -17.75 11.63 -14.01
N LEU A 440 -16.53 11.12 -14.16
CA LEU A 440 -16.06 10.43 -15.39
C LEU A 440 -16.58 8.99 -15.58
N HIS A 441 -17.24 8.40 -14.58
CA HIS A 441 -17.62 6.98 -14.60
C HIS A 441 -19.07 6.69 -15.03
N GLY A 442 -19.95 7.70 -15.00
CA GLY A 442 -21.39 7.58 -15.32
C GLY A 442 -22.15 6.55 -14.49
N VAL A 443 -21.76 6.32 -13.22
CA VAL A 443 -22.46 5.40 -12.30
C VAL A 443 -23.05 6.07 -11.07
N GLY A 444 -22.55 7.23 -10.64
CA GLY A 444 -22.91 7.88 -9.36
C GLY A 444 -24.40 7.94 -9.08
N LEU A 445 -25.16 8.65 -9.94
CA LEU A 445 -26.61 8.81 -9.81
C LEU A 445 -27.37 7.46 -9.76
N SER A 446 -27.01 6.52 -10.63
CA SER A 446 -27.60 5.17 -10.64
C SER A 446 -27.24 4.34 -9.40
N VAL A 447 -26.06 4.54 -8.80
CA VAL A 447 -25.66 3.91 -7.53
C VAL A 447 -26.45 4.49 -6.37
N VAL A 448 -26.67 5.80 -6.31
CA VAL A 448 -27.53 6.42 -5.29
C VAL A 448 -28.96 5.87 -5.40
N ASN A 449 -29.52 5.78 -6.60
CA ASN A 449 -30.83 5.16 -6.83
C ASN A 449 -30.88 3.69 -6.38
N ALA A 450 -29.85 2.90 -6.69
CA ALA A 450 -29.76 1.49 -6.32
C ALA A 450 -29.70 1.28 -4.80
N LEU A 451 -28.99 2.16 -4.08
CA LEU A 451 -28.75 2.06 -2.63
C LEU A 451 -29.72 2.89 -1.78
N SER A 452 -30.79 3.41 -2.39
CA SER A 452 -31.88 4.08 -1.70
C SER A 452 -33.13 3.20 -1.62
N GLU A 453 -33.85 3.26 -0.52
CA GLU A 453 -35.17 2.64 -0.35
C GLU A 453 -36.17 3.30 -1.32
N ALA A 454 -36.16 4.63 -1.35
CA ALA A 454 -36.91 5.48 -2.28
C ALA A 454 -36.02 6.61 -2.82
N LEU A 455 -36.28 7.04 -4.06
CA LEU A 455 -35.68 8.23 -4.67
C LEU A 455 -36.76 8.97 -5.49
N GLU A 456 -36.90 10.27 -5.24
CA GLU A 456 -37.69 11.19 -6.04
C GLU A 456 -36.76 12.09 -6.86
N VAL A 457 -37.10 12.29 -8.14
CA VAL A 457 -36.43 13.27 -8.99
C VAL A 457 -37.46 14.20 -9.63
N THR A 458 -37.17 15.49 -9.57
CA THR A 458 -37.93 16.56 -10.23
C THR A 458 -36.97 17.33 -11.13
N VAL A 459 -37.33 17.57 -12.38
CA VAL A 459 -36.54 18.30 -13.36
C VAL A 459 -37.37 19.44 -13.93
N TRP A 460 -36.83 20.65 -13.87
CA TRP A 460 -37.42 21.83 -14.52
C TRP A 460 -36.65 22.13 -15.80
N ARG A 461 -37.30 21.95 -16.95
CA ARG A 461 -36.67 22.07 -18.27
C ARG A 461 -37.70 22.43 -19.32
N ASP A 462 -37.31 23.27 -20.28
CA ASP A 462 -38.14 23.67 -21.43
C ASP A 462 -39.55 24.21 -21.06
N GLY A 463 -39.66 24.84 -19.88
CA GLY A 463 -40.92 25.39 -19.35
C GLY A 463 -41.87 24.36 -18.71
N MET A 464 -41.42 23.12 -18.55
CA MET A 464 -42.16 22.02 -17.95
C MET A 464 -41.49 21.54 -16.65
N GLU A 465 -42.31 21.02 -15.74
CA GLU A 465 -41.88 20.19 -14.62
C GLU A 465 -42.04 18.72 -14.99
N HIS A 466 -40.97 17.93 -14.77
CA HIS A 466 -40.97 16.50 -14.96
C HIS A 466 -40.68 15.79 -13.63
N LYS A 467 -41.56 14.90 -13.18
CA LYS A 467 -41.39 14.14 -11.93
C LYS A 467 -41.41 12.63 -12.18
N GLN A 468 -40.50 11.91 -11.54
CA GLN A 468 -40.46 10.44 -11.51
C GLN A 468 -39.98 9.93 -10.16
N THR A 469 -40.49 8.77 -9.74
CA THR A 469 -40.18 8.14 -8.44
C THR A 469 -39.67 6.72 -8.64
N TYR A 470 -38.73 6.33 -7.78
CA TYR A 470 -38.01 5.06 -7.83
C TYR A 470 -37.99 4.42 -6.44
N SER A 471 -37.94 3.09 -6.41
CA SER A 471 -37.64 2.31 -5.22
C SER A 471 -36.55 1.30 -5.54
N ARG A 472 -35.46 1.31 -4.77
CA ARG A 472 -34.37 0.32 -4.86
C ARG A 472 -33.83 0.15 -6.29
N GLY A 473 -33.64 1.27 -7.00
CA GLY A 473 -33.17 1.31 -8.38
C GLY A 473 -34.23 1.08 -9.47
N LYS A 474 -35.49 0.79 -9.12
CA LYS A 474 -36.57 0.48 -10.07
C LYS A 474 -37.58 1.63 -10.16
N PRO A 475 -37.99 2.08 -11.37
CA PRO A 475 -39.01 3.11 -11.51
C PRO A 475 -40.37 2.59 -11.02
N ILE A 476 -41.04 3.36 -10.17
CA ILE A 476 -42.41 3.08 -9.69
C ILE A 476 -43.43 3.77 -10.59
N THR A 477 -43.12 4.99 -11.01
CA THR A 477 -43.97 5.83 -11.86
C THR A 477 -43.38 5.99 -13.25
N THR A 478 -44.26 6.18 -14.24
CA THR A 478 -43.88 6.75 -15.53
C THR A 478 -43.52 8.24 -15.36
N LEU A 479 -42.74 8.79 -16.29
CA LEU A 479 -42.35 10.19 -16.24
C LEU A 479 -43.58 11.11 -16.41
N THR A 480 -44.03 11.71 -15.32
CA THR A 480 -45.13 12.69 -15.32
C THR A 480 -44.59 14.03 -15.82
N ARG A 481 -45.33 14.73 -16.70
CA ARG A 481 -45.03 16.10 -17.11
C ARG A 481 -46.18 17.03 -16.76
N CYS A 482 -45.87 18.21 -16.24
CA CYS A 482 -46.79 19.31 -15.98
C CYS A 482 -46.23 20.59 -16.59
N ASP A 483 -47.07 21.45 -17.17
CA ASP A 483 -46.64 22.78 -17.60
C ASP A 483 -46.43 23.68 -16.37
N LEU A 484 -45.33 24.42 -16.32
CA LEU A 484 -45.08 25.33 -15.19
C LEU A 484 -46.05 26.53 -15.21
N PRO A 485 -46.48 27.01 -14.02
CA PRO A 485 -47.20 28.27 -13.89
C PRO A 485 -46.47 29.41 -14.59
N LEU A 486 -47.20 30.39 -15.14
CA LEU A 486 -46.64 31.52 -15.89
C LEU A 486 -45.51 32.25 -15.13
N GLU A 487 -45.65 32.37 -13.80
CA GLU A 487 -44.69 32.99 -12.89
C GLU A 487 -43.40 32.16 -12.70
N SER A 488 -43.48 30.84 -12.89
CA SER A 488 -42.38 29.88 -12.70
C SER A 488 -41.77 29.36 -14.01
N LYS A 489 -42.19 29.85 -15.18
CA LYS A 489 -41.65 29.41 -16.49
C LYS A 489 -40.16 29.68 -16.69
N GLY A 490 -39.56 30.55 -15.87
CA GLY A 490 -38.12 30.80 -15.85
C GLY A 490 -37.31 29.73 -15.10
N THR A 491 -37.95 28.94 -14.24
CA THR A 491 -37.29 27.94 -13.38
C THR A 491 -36.67 26.82 -14.21
N LYS A 492 -35.42 26.48 -13.89
CA LYS A 492 -34.65 25.39 -14.49
C LYS A 492 -33.83 24.70 -13.42
N GLY A 493 -33.47 23.45 -13.66
CA GLY A 493 -32.57 22.70 -12.80
C GLY A 493 -33.05 21.29 -12.49
N THR A 494 -32.43 20.69 -11.48
CA THR A 494 -32.75 19.33 -10.99
C THR A 494 -32.89 19.37 -9.48
N SER A 495 -33.88 18.66 -8.94
CA SER A 495 -33.97 18.32 -7.52
C SER A 495 -34.03 16.80 -7.37
N ILE A 496 -33.12 16.25 -6.56
CA ILE A 496 -33.05 14.81 -6.25
C ILE A 496 -33.17 14.67 -4.74
N ARG A 497 -34.19 13.94 -4.27
CA ARG A 497 -34.38 13.55 -2.86
C ARG A 497 -34.29 12.04 -2.73
N PHE A 498 -33.53 11.54 -1.77
CA PHE A 498 -33.33 10.09 -1.58
C PHE A 498 -33.30 9.69 -0.11
N TRP A 499 -33.81 8.47 0.15
CA TRP A 499 -33.84 7.82 1.46
C TRP A 499 -32.88 6.63 1.42
N PRO A 500 -31.75 6.64 2.16
CA PRO A 500 -30.79 5.53 2.15
C PRO A 500 -31.43 4.21 2.62
N ASP A 501 -31.10 3.10 1.94
CA ASP A 501 -31.75 1.82 2.24
C ASP A 501 -31.22 1.17 3.52
N LYS A 502 -32.11 1.01 4.50
CA LYS A 502 -31.82 0.42 5.82
C LYS A 502 -31.44 -1.07 5.73
N GLU A 503 -31.75 -1.76 4.63
CA GLU A 503 -31.24 -3.12 4.36
C GLU A 503 -29.75 -3.13 3.96
N VAL A 504 -29.23 -2.01 3.46
CA VAL A 504 -27.84 -1.86 3.01
C VAL A 504 -26.98 -1.21 4.09
N PHE A 505 -27.49 -0.15 4.73
CA PHE A 505 -26.81 0.59 5.79
C PHE A 505 -27.29 0.08 7.16
N THR A 506 -26.60 -0.93 7.68
CA THR A 506 -26.98 -1.65 8.92
C THR A 506 -26.52 -0.98 10.22
N THR A 507 -25.67 0.05 10.13
CA THR A 507 -25.35 0.97 11.24
C THR A 507 -26.30 2.17 11.21
N ALA A 508 -26.40 2.93 12.32
CA ALA A 508 -27.28 4.10 12.43
C ALA A 508 -27.19 5.02 11.20
N VAL A 509 -28.33 5.24 10.55
CA VAL A 509 -28.44 5.98 9.28
C VAL A 509 -28.70 7.46 9.58
N GLU A 510 -27.69 8.11 10.16
CA GLU A 510 -27.72 9.55 10.45
C GLU A 510 -26.64 10.27 9.64
N PHE A 511 -27.03 11.37 8.99
CA PHE A 511 -26.12 12.25 8.27
C PHE A 511 -25.49 13.24 9.25
N ASP A 512 -24.16 13.24 9.37
CA ASP A 512 -23.45 14.25 10.16
C ASP A 512 -23.38 15.57 9.38
N HIS A 513 -24.13 16.54 9.88
CA HIS A 513 -24.15 17.91 9.39
C HIS A 513 -22.73 18.50 9.26
N ASN A 514 -21.81 18.21 10.19
CA ASN A 514 -20.46 18.80 10.17
C ASN A 514 -19.61 18.28 9.01
N THR A 515 -19.69 16.98 8.73
CA THR A 515 -19.03 16.32 7.60
C THR A 515 -19.52 16.88 6.27
N ILE A 516 -20.83 17.05 6.11
CA ILE A 516 -21.43 17.62 4.89
C ILE A 516 -21.09 19.11 4.74
N ALA A 517 -21.23 19.90 5.81
CA ALA A 517 -20.83 21.31 5.85
C ALA A 517 -19.34 21.50 5.49
N GLY A 518 -18.48 20.58 5.95
CA GLY A 518 -17.07 20.53 5.59
C GLY A 518 -16.85 20.36 4.09
N ARG A 519 -17.50 19.36 3.45
CA ARG A 519 -17.40 19.14 2.00
C ARG A 519 -17.97 20.32 1.19
N ILE A 520 -19.11 20.86 1.61
CA ILE A 520 -19.75 22.03 0.98
C ILE A 520 -18.82 23.25 1.02
N ARG A 521 -18.18 23.52 2.16
CA ARG A 521 -17.18 24.60 2.27
C ARG A 521 -15.99 24.41 1.34
N GLU A 522 -15.43 23.20 1.25
CA GLU A 522 -14.35 22.90 0.29
C GLU A 522 -14.81 23.18 -1.16
N LEU A 523 -16.03 22.79 -1.52
CA LEU A 523 -16.59 22.99 -2.86
C LEU A 523 -16.86 24.47 -3.20
N ALA A 524 -17.33 25.27 -2.24
CA ALA A 524 -17.53 26.71 -2.42
C ALA A 524 -16.19 27.43 -2.67
N PHE A 525 -15.13 27.11 -1.92
CA PHE A 525 -13.78 27.63 -2.18
C PHE A 525 -13.22 27.23 -3.56
N LEU A 526 -13.54 26.03 -4.05
CA LEU A 526 -13.08 25.54 -5.35
C LEU A 526 -13.83 26.17 -6.54
N ASN A 527 -15.03 26.72 -6.28
CA ASN A 527 -15.95 27.24 -7.29
C ASN A 527 -16.44 28.64 -6.88
N PRO A 528 -15.60 29.70 -7.01
CA PRO A 528 -15.83 31.06 -6.46
C PRO A 528 -16.99 31.85 -7.11
N LYS A 529 -17.83 31.20 -7.91
CA LYS A 529 -19.03 31.76 -8.54
C LYS A 529 -20.32 31.05 -8.09
N VAL A 530 -20.21 30.09 -7.18
CA VAL A 530 -21.30 29.19 -6.79
C VAL A 530 -21.62 29.42 -5.33
N THR A 531 -22.89 29.69 -5.04
CA THR A 531 -23.41 29.71 -3.67
C THR A 531 -23.92 28.32 -3.33
N ILE A 532 -23.46 27.74 -2.23
CA ILE A 532 -23.95 26.45 -1.75
C ILE A 532 -24.57 26.64 -0.37
N SER A 533 -25.84 26.26 -0.22
CA SER A 533 -26.53 26.26 1.08
C SER A 533 -26.61 24.86 1.68
N LEU A 534 -26.61 24.80 3.01
CA LEU A 534 -26.92 23.60 3.77
C LEU A 534 -27.94 23.96 4.84
N LYS A 535 -29.10 23.29 4.79
CA LYS A 535 -30.14 23.34 5.81
C LYS A 535 -30.22 21.98 6.50
N ASN A 536 -30.16 22.00 7.84
CA ASN A 536 -30.49 20.84 8.67
C ASN A 536 -31.87 21.10 9.28
N GLU A 537 -32.86 20.30 8.91
CA GLU A 537 -34.23 20.40 9.42
C GLU A 537 -34.44 19.48 10.63
N ASP A 538 -35.10 20.01 11.66
CA ASP A 538 -35.50 19.31 12.88
C ASP A 538 -37.04 19.37 12.98
N ASP A 539 -37.66 18.47 13.74
CA ASP A 539 -39.10 18.51 14.03
C ASP A 539 -39.50 19.80 14.78
N ASP A 540 -38.53 20.43 15.47
CA ASP A 540 -38.65 21.74 16.09
C ASP A 540 -38.04 22.84 15.18
N PRO A 541 -38.87 23.73 14.58
CA PRO A 541 -38.39 24.75 13.65
C PRO A 541 -37.37 25.73 14.23
N GLU A 542 -37.32 25.91 15.56
CA GLU A 542 -36.33 26.80 16.21
C GLU A 542 -34.93 26.18 16.25
N LYS A 543 -34.80 24.86 16.07
CA LYS A 543 -33.50 24.15 16.01
C LYS A 543 -32.91 24.05 14.61
N ASN A 544 -33.67 24.44 13.58
CA ASN A 544 -33.23 24.40 12.18
C ASN A 544 -31.91 25.16 11.99
N GLN A 545 -30.90 24.49 11.46
CA GLN A 545 -29.61 25.11 11.16
C GLN A 545 -29.56 25.46 9.68
N TYR A 546 -29.28 26.72 9.35
CA TYR A 546 -29.04 27.18 7.99
C TYR A 546 -27.63 27.77 7.87
N THR A 547 -26.87 27.31 6.88
CA THR A 547 -25.58 27.88 6.53
C THR A 547 -25.50 28.08 5.02
N GLU A 548 -24.94 29.21 4.61
CA GLU A 548 -24.69 29.53 3.21
C GLU A 548 -23.19 29.78 3.02
N GLN A 549 -22.60 29.24 1.96
CA GLN A 549 -21.17 29.31 1.69
C GLN A 549 -20.93 29.88 0.29
N PHE A 550 -20.26 31.03 0.23
CA PHE A 550 -19.83 31.70 -1.00
C PHE A 550 -18.49 32.40 -0.74
N TYR A 551 -17.48 32.14 -1.59
CA TYR A 551 -16.10 32.56 -1.38
C TYR A 551 -15.47 33.08 -2.67
N ALA A 552 -15.59 34.39 -2.91
CA ALA A 552 -15.20 35.02 -4.18
C ALA A 552 -13.69 34.95 -4.47
N GLY A 553 -12.84 35.03 -3.43
CA GLY A 553 -11.39 34.84 -3.53
C GLY A 553 -10.95 33.38 -3.65
N GLY A 554 -11.88 32.42 -3.58
CA GLY A 554 -11.67 31.00 -3.88
C GLY A 554 -10.50 30.37 -3.12
N LEU A 555 -9.50 29.86 -3.84
CA LEU A 555 -8.35 29.18 -3.22
C LEU A 555 -7.51 30.08 -2.32
N SER A 556 -7.46 31.39 -2.56
CA SER A 556 -6.69 32.30 -1.71
C SER A 556 -7.36 32.47 -0.35
N GLU A 557 -8.68 32.62 -0.32
CA GLU A 557 -9.48 32.60 0.91
C GLU A 557 -9.40 31.22 1.60
N TYR A 558 -9.35 30.12 0.85
CA TYR A 558 -9.22 28.78 1.43
C TYR A 558 -7.88 28.58 2.17
N VAL A 559 -6.77 29.05 1.59
CA VAL A 559 -5.45 29.02 2.27
C VAL A 559 -5.46 29.94 3.49
N SER A 560 -6.04 31.13 3.38
CA SER A 560 -6.19 32.05 4.51
C SER A 560 -7.01 31.41 5.64
N TRP A 561 -8.15 30.79 5.34
CA TRP A 561 -8.99 30.07 6.29
C TRP A 561 -8.25 28.91 6.99
N LEU A 562 -7.47 28.13 6.24
CA LEU A 562 -6.60 27.07 6.78
C LEU A 562 -5.41 27.59 7.61
N ASN A 563 -5.16 28.89 7.59
CA ASN A 563 -4.07 29.56 8.28
C ASN A 563 -4.55 30.61 9.31
N THR A 564 -5.85 30.70 9.58
CA THR A 564 -6.45 31.66 10.55
C THR A 564 -5.73 31.65 11.90
N ASP A 565 -5.37 30.46 12.39
CA ASP A 565 -4.75 30.24 13.71
C ASP A 565 -3.21 30.24 13.67
N LYS A 566 -2.59 30.61 12.54
CA LYS A 566 -1.13 30.54 12.30
C LYS A 566 -0.57 31.92 12.02
N ASN A 567 0.75 32.08 12.18
CA ASN A 567 1.44 33.34 11.89
C ASN A 567 2.04 33.32 10.47
N PRO A 568 1.37 33.91 9.46
CA PRO A 568 1.86 33.93 8.08
C PRO A 568 3.15 34.72 7.95
N ILE A 569 4.05 34.26 7.07
CA ILE A 569 5.33 34.94 6.77
C ILE A 569 5.13 36.08 5.75
N HIS A 570 4.13 35.92 4.88
CA HIS A 570 3.78 36.77 3.74
C HIS A 570 2.30 36.54 3.34
N ASP A 571 1.77 37.38 2.46
CA ASP A 571 0.39 37.25 1.95
C ASP A 571 0.19 35.99 1.09
N VAL A 572 -1.06 35.54 0.93
CA VAL A 572 -1.37 34.31 0.18
C VAL A 572 -1.00 34.47 -1.30
N LEU A 573 -0.09 33.62 -1.78
CA LEU A 573 0.37 33.61 -3.16
C LEU A 573 -0.55 32.73 -3.98
N GLY A 574 -1.36 33.33 -4.86
CA GLY A 574 -2.37 32.63 -5.66
C GLY A 574 -2.26 32.96 -7.14
N PHE A 575 -2.31 31.93 -8.00
CA PHE A 575 -2.38 32.11 -9.45
C PHE A 575 -3.30 31.09 -10.12
N ARG A 576 -3.97 31.55 -11.19
CA ARG A 576 -4.73 30.71 -12.11
C ARG A 576 -4.14 30.85 -13.52
N LYS A 577 -3.83 29.73 -14.17
CA LYS A 577 -3.29 29.68 -15.53
C LYS A 577 -4.00 28.61 -16.35
N GLU A 578 -4.18 28.85 -17.64
CA GLU A 578 -4.79 27.89 -18.57
C GLU A 578 -3.80 27.57 -19.69
N ILE A 579 -3.49 26.28 -19.88
CA ILE A 579 -2.49 25.80 -20.84
C ILE A 579 -3.00 24.50 -21.46
N ASN A 580 -3.06 24.41 -22.79
CA ASN A 580 -3.48 23.21 -23.53
C ASN A 580 -4.85 22.64 -23.06
N GLY A 581 -5.80 23.51 -22.73
CA GLY A 581 -7.11 23.14 -22.19
C GLY A 581 -7.12 22.71 -20.71
N ALA A 582 -5.96 22.74 -20.03
CA ALA A 582 -5.85 22.50 -18.60
C ALA A 582 -5.94 23.80 -17.82
N THR A 583 -6.98 23.97 -16.98
CA THR A 583 -6.94 25.02 -15.96
C THR A 583 -6.16 24.54 -14.74
N ILE A 584 -5.17 25.30 -14.31
CA ILE A 584 -4.43 25.12 -13.06
C ILE A 584 -4.73 26.32 -12.17
N ASN A 585 -5.12 26.06 -10.93
CA ASN A 585 -5.27 27.06 -9.89
C ASN A 585 -4.49 26.61 -8.66
N VAL A 586 -3.57 27.44 -8.16
CA VAL A 586 -2.74 27.13 -7.00
C VAL A 586 -2.76 28.33 -6.07
N ALA A 587 -2.98 28.08 -4.78
CA ALA A 587 -2.77 29.07 -3.73
C ALA A 587 -1.85 28.48 -2.65
N LEU A 588 -0.92 29.27 -2.12
CA LEU A 588 0.07 28.80 -1.15
C LEU A 588 0.54 29.91 -0.21
N GLN A 589 0.90 29.53 1.03
CA GLN A 589 1.40 30.45 2.06
C GLN A 589 2.24 29.68 3.09
N TRP A 590 3.41 30.21 3.45
CA TRP A 590 4.21 29.69 4.57
C TRP A 590 3.87 30.43 5.88
N CYS A 591 3.80 29.69 6.98
CA CYS A 591 3.65 30.21 8.33
C CYS A 591 4.90 29.93 9.17
N SER A 592 5.27 30.86 10.07
CA SER A 592 6.52 30.76 10.83
C SER A 592 6.48 29.67 11.91
N ASP A 593 5.33 29.52 12.55
CA ASP A 593 5.01 28.69 13.71
C ASP A 593 4.56 27.25 13.38
N ALA A 594 4.26 26.96 12.12
CA ALA A 594 3.88 25.62 11.67
C ALA A 594 5.12 24.75 11.34
N TYR A 595 5.14 23.49 11.82
CA TYR A 595 6.25 22.54 11.64
C TYR A 595 5.94 21.38 10.66
N SER A 596 4.79 21.42 9.99
CA SER A 596 4.35 20.41 9.02
C SER A 596 3.80 21.06 7.76
N ASP A 597 3.76 20.34 6.63
CA ASP A 597 3.16 20.82 5.38
C ASP A 597 1.69 20.40 5.26
N THR A 598 0.82 21.34 4.88
CA THR A 598 -0.61 21.11 4.60
C THR A 598 -0.86 21.27 3.10
N MET A 599 -0.53 20.22 2.33
CA MET A 599 -0.77 20.14 0.89
C MET A 599 -2.11 19.46 0.62
N ARG A 600 -3.10 20.14 -0.01
CA ARG A 600 -4.34 19.49 -0.51
C ARG A 600 -4.41 19.60 -2.04
N GLY A 601 -4.78 18.49 -2.68
CA GLY A 601 -4.94 18.41 -4.13
C GLY A 601 -6.38 18.12 -4.53
N TYR A 602 -6.80 18.74 -5.63
CA TYR A 602 -8.11 18.59 -6.23
C TYR A 602 -7.99 18.41 -7.74
N ALA A 603 -8.73 17.45 -8.28
CA ALA A 603 -8.92 17.25 -9.71
C ALA A 603 -10.41 17.39 -10.01
N ASN A 604 -10.80 18.36 -10.84
CA ASN A 604 -12.20 18.66 -11.18
C ASN A 604 -13.09 18.86 -9.91
N SER A 605 -12.56 19.53 -8.88
CA SER A 605 -13.15 19.71 -7.53
C SER A 605 -13.34 18.45 -6.67
N ILE A 606 -12.93 17.28 -7.15
CA ILE A 606 -12.82 16.04 -6.35
C ILE A 606 -11.46 16.04 -5.63
N ARG A 607 -11.47 15.74 -4.32
CA ARG A 607 -10.26 15.73 -3.49
C ARG A 607 -9.41 14.48 -3.76
N THR A 608 -8.15 14.67 -4.14
CA THR A 608 -7.22 13.56 -4.40
C THR A 608 -6.50 13.16 -3.11
N ILE A 609 -7.13 12.28 -2.32
CA ILE A 609 -6.68 11.92 -0.96
C ILE A 609 -5.27 11.32 -0.96
N ASP A 610 -4.98 10.38 -1.87
CA ASP A 610 -3.67 9.73 -2.01
C ASP A 610 -2.63 10.59 -2.77
N GLY A 611 -2.93 11.87 -2.98
CA GLY A 611 -2.16 12.80 -3.77
C GLY A 611 -2.33 12.61 -5.28
N GLY A 612 -1.31 13.00 -6.07
CA GLY A 612 -1.36 12.82 -7.52
C GLY A 612 -0.25 13.53 -8.29
N THR A 613 -0.28 13.40 -9.61
CA THR A 613 0.73 13.97 -10.54
C THR A 613 0.84 15.49 -10.45
N HIS A 614 -0.29 16.19 -10.27
CA HIS A 614 -0.38 17.62 -9.95
C HIS A 614 0.39 18.00 -8.67
N ILE A 615 0.08 17.39 -7.52
CA ILE A 615 0.79 17.62 -6.24
C ILE A 615 2.30 17.34 -6.37
N GLU A 616 2.69 16.24 -7.00
CA GLU A 616 4.10 15.90 -7.23
C GLU A 616 4.80 16.87 -8.21
N GLY A 617 4.05 17.58 -9.05
CA GLY A 617 4.52 18.73 -9.82
C GLY A 617 4.84 19.92 -8.92
N VAL A 618 3.91 20.30 -8.04
CA VAL A 618 4.11 21.41 -7.08
C VAL A 618 5.31 21.11 -6.16
N LYS A 619 5.39 19.93 -5.55
CA LYS A 619 6.50 19.54 -4.65
C LYS A 619 7.86 19.63 -5.34
N ALA A 620 7.96 19.17 -6.58
CA ALA A 620 9.20 19.20 -7.36
C ALA A 620 9.59 20.65 -7.71
N SER A 621 8.63 21.45 -8.18
CA SER A 621 8.82 22.84 -8.57
C SER A 621 9.24 23.72 -7.40
N LEU A 622 8.56 23.63 -6.25
CA LEU A 622 8.92 24.33 -5.02
C LEU A 622 10.36 24.03 -4.61
N THR A 623 10.72 22.74 -4.54
CA THR A 623 12.06 22.30 -4.13
C THR A 623 13.14 22.80 -5.08
N ARG A 624 12.90 22.74 -6.40
CA ARG A 624 13.86 23.21 -7.42
C ARG A 624 14.01 24.73 -7.39
N THR A 625 12.91 25.46 -7.40
CA THR A 625 12.87 26.92 -7.53
C THR A 625 13.52 27.58 -6.31
N LEU A 626 13.14 27.19 -5.09
CA LEU A 626 13.68 27.78 -3.87
C LEU A 626 15.18 27.44 -3.67
N ASN A 627 15.65 26.24 -4.04
CA ASN A 627 17.09 25.94 -4.01
C ASN A 627 17.88 26.77 -5.05
N THR A 628 17.32 27.05 -6.22
CA THR A 628 17.96 27.92 -7.23
C THR A 628 18.03 29.37 -6.76
N LEU A 629 16.93 29.91 -6.23
CA LEU A 629 16.87 31.28 -5.71
C LEU A 629 17.76 31.47 -4.47
N ALA A 630 17.82 30.48 -3.56
CA ALA A 630 18.72 30.51 -2.40
C ALA A 630 20.21 30.55 -2.75
N LYS A 631 20.59 29.98 -3.90
CA LYS A 631 21.95 30.07 -4.44
C LYS A 631 22.23 31.42 -5.09
N LYS A 632 21.26 31.95 -5.87
CA LYS A 632 21.37 33.30 -6.45
C LYS A 632 21.52 34.39 -5.37
N SER A 633 20.74 34.31 -4.29
CA SER A 633 20.67 35.36 -3.26
C SER A 633 21.86 35.38 -2.28
N LYS A 634 22.80 34.43 -2.37
CA LYS A 634 23.95 34.26 -1.46
C LYS A 634 23.58 34.06 0.03
N ALA A 635 22.30 33.91 0.36
CA ALA A 635 21.82 33.60 1.71
C ALA A 635 22.35 32.25 2.24
N VAL A 636 22.70 31.34 1.33
CA VAL A 636 23.40 30.08 1.62
C VAL A 636 24.84 30.17 1.10
N LYS A 637 25.83 29.99 1.98
CA LYS A 637 27.24 29.86 1.57
C LYS A 637 27.39 28.64 0.65
N GLU A 638 27.99 28.83 -0.51
CA GLU A 638 27.88 27.95 -1.70
C GLU A 638 28.21 26.46 -1.52
N LYS A 639 28.87 26.05 -0.42
CA LYS A 639 29.53 24.73 -0.35
C LYS A 639 28.69 23.52 0.11
N ASP A 640 27.68 23.65 0.99
CA ASP A 640 27.22 22.47 1.76
C ASP A 640 25.71 22.24 1.97
N ILE A 641 24.79 23.08 1.51
CA ILE A 641 23.34 22.89 1.80
C ILE A 641 22.46 22.97 0.54
N ASN A 642 22.15 21.80 -0.04
CA ASN A 642 20.93 21.61 -0.82
C ASN A 642 19.80 21.24 0.15
N LEU A 643 18.74 22.05 0.19
CA LEU A 643 17.57 21.78 1.03
C LEU A 643 16.71 20.67 0.39
N SER A 644 16.42 19.59 1.14
CA SER A 644 15.42 18.61 0.73
C SER A 644 14.04 19.26 0.61
N GLY A 645 13.16 18.65 -0.19
CA GLY A 645 11.81 19.18 -0.38
C GLY A 645 10.97 19.21 0.90
N GLU A 646 11.29 18.39 1.90
CA GLU A 646 10.61 18.39 3.20
C GLU A 646 10.93 19.68 3.98
N HIS A 647 12.21 20.05 4.10
CA HIS A 647 12.61 21.30 4.76
C HIS A 647 12.09 22.55 4.01
N VAL A 648 11.96 22.47 2.68
CA VAL A 648 11.40 23.56 1.86
C VAL A 648 9.90 23.75 2.11
N ARG A 649 9.15 22.68 2.40
CA ARG A 649 7.71 22.74 2.64
C ARG A 649 7.33 22.87 4.12
N GLU A 650 8.27 22.84 5.06
CA GLU A 650 7.93 22.99 6.48
C GLU A 650 7.11 24.27 6.71
N GLY A 651 5.94 24.12 7.33
CA GLY A 651 5.00 25.22 7.60
C GLY A 651 4.29 25.79 6.37
N LEU A 652 4.36 25.13 5.20
CA LEU A 652 3.62 25.50 4.01
C LEU A 652 2.19 24.97 4.05
N THR A 653 1.20 25.84 3.87
CA THR A 653 -0.15 25.46 3.44
C THR A 653 -0.27 25.72 1.95
N CYS A 654 -0.77 24.76 1.18
CA CYS A 654 -0.92 24.90 -0.28
C CYS A 654 -2.09 24.07 -0.80
N ILE A 655 -2.93 24.70 -1.62
CA ILE A 655 -4.04 24.08 -2.33
C ILE A 655 -3.74 24.11 -3.82
N VAL A 656 -3.78 22.95 -4.47
CA VAL A 656 -3.66 22.82 -5.93
C VAL A 656 -4.94 22.20 -6.49
N SER A 657 -5.62 22.94 -7.36
CA SER A 657 -6.78 22.48 -8.10
C SER A 657 -6.46 22.45 -9.60
N THR A 658 -6.67 21.31 -10.24
CA THR A 658 -6.47 21.13 -11.68
C THR A 658 -7.73 20.65 -12.37
N ARG A 659 -8.02 21.18 -13.56
CA ARG A 659 -9.13 20.79 -14.42
C ARG A 659 -8.59 20.13 -15.69
N LEU A 660 -8.31 18.81 -15.64
CA LEU A 660 -7.87 17.99 -16.80
C LEU A 660 -7.90 16.48 -16.49
N GLY A 661 -8.05 15.64 -17.53
CA GLY A 661 -7.99 14.17 -17.44
C GLY A 661 -6.68 13.49 -17.91
N ASN A 662 -5.64 14.23 -18.30
CA ASN A 662 -4.44 13.66 -18.95
C ASN A 662 -3.21 13.52 -18.03
N PRO A 663 -2.30 12.54 -18.28
CA PRO A 663 -1.11 12.30 -17.45
C PRO A 663 -0.03 13.41 -17.51
N GLU A 664 -0.12 14.35 -18.47
CA GLU A 664 0.86 15.42 -18.64
C GLU A 664 0.79 16.54 -17.57
N VAL A 665 -0.29 16.59 -16.78
CA VAL A 665 -0.55 17.63 -15.76
C VAL A 665 0.66 17.94 -14.88
N ARG A 666 1.48 16.93 -14.53
CA ARG A 666 2.70 17.14 -13.73
C ARG A 666 3.63 18.19 -14.33
N LYS A 667 3.89 18.16 -15.64
CA LYS A 667 4.84 19.06 -16.31
C LYS A 667 4.27 20.48 -16.38
N ILE A 668 2.98 20.59 -16.69
CA ILE A 668 2.28 21.87 -16.82
C ILE A 668 2.22 22.59 -15.45
N VAL A 669 1.93 21.84 -14.37
CA VAL A 669 1.96 22.37 -12.98
C VAL A 669 3.39 22.73 -12.55
N ASP A 670 4.37 21.86 -12.80
CA ASP A 670 5.79 22.09 -12.44
C ASP A 670 6.33 23.39 -13.07
N GLN A 671 6.04 23.60 -14.37
CA GLN A 671 6.41 24.82 -15.09
C GLN A 671 5.66 26.05 -14.60
N SER A 672 4.34 25.98 -14.45
CA SER A 672 3.51 27.14 -14.05
C SER A 672 3.84 27.64 -12.64
N VAL A 673 4.06 26.72 -11.69
CA VAL A 673 4.50 27.07 -10.33
C VAL A 673 5.91 27.64 -10.33
N GLN A 674 6.82 27.14 -11.17
CA GLN A 674 8.19 27.65 -11.22
C GLN A 674 8.21 29.09 -11.74
N GLU A 675 7.51 29.35 -12.84
CA GLU A 675 7.40 30.67 -13.48
C GLU A 675 6.88 31.70 -12.47
N TYR A 676 5.66 31.51 -11.96
CA TYR A 676 5.03 32.43 -11.03
C TYR A 676 5.84 32.66 -9.74
N LEU A 677 6.40 31.60 -9.16
CA LEU A 677 7.16 31.71 -7.91
C LEU A 677 8.54 32.34 -8.13
N THR A 678 9.16 32.18 -9.30
CA THR A 678 10.41 32.88 -9.65
C THR A 678 10.14 34.37 -9.77
N ASP A 679 9.14 34.76 -10.55
CA ASP A 679 8.79 36.16 -10.80
C ASP A 679 8.44 36.88 -9.49
N TYR A 680 7.61 36.26 -8.63
CA TYR A 680 7.23 36.83 -7.34
C TYR A 680 8.42 36.97 -6.37
N LEU A 681 9.24 35.92 -6.20
CA LEU A 681 10.34 35.95 -5.21
C LEU A 681 11.57 36.73 -5.67
N GLU A 682 11.75 36.98 -6.97
CA GLU A 682 12.76 37.93 -7.47
C GLU A 682 12.33 39.39 -7.25
N LEU A 683 11.01 39.67 -7.20
CA LEU A 683 10.47 40.98 -6.82
C LEU A 683 10.37 41.20 -5.30
N HIS A 684 10.23 40.12 -4.51
CA HIS A 684 10.07 40.15 -3.05
C HIS A 684 11.21 39.39 -2.32
N PRO A 685 12.44 39.96 -2.30
CA PRO A 685 13.62 39.29 -1.74
C PRO A 685 13.56 39.10 -0.21
N ASP A 686 12.81 39.95 0.50
CA ASP A 686 12.58 39.85 1.95
C ASP A 686 11.71 38.63 2.31
N VAL A 687 10.68 38.35 1.51
CA VAL A 687 9.86 37.14 1.62
C VAL A 687 10.70 35.90 1.32
N LEU A 688 11.52 35.94 0.27
CA LEU A 688 12.46 34.88 -0.09
C LEU A 688 13.43 34.58 1.06
N GLU A 689 14.04 35.60 1.68
CA GLU A 689 14.96 35.42 2.82
C GLU A 689 14.27 34.76 4.02
N ARG A 690 13.05 35.20 4.38
CA ARG A 690 12.27 34.61 5.47
C ARG A 690 11.94 33.14 5.22
N ILE A 691 11.52 32.78 4.01
CA ILE A 691 11.23 31.38 3.62
C ILE A 691 12.51 30.54 3.71
N ILE A 692 13.62 31.00 3.11
CA ILE A 692 14.91 30.30 3.18
C ILE A 692 15.38 30.13 4.62
N SER A 693 15.26 31.17 5.46
CA SER A 693 15.64 31.12 6.88
C SER A 693 14.86 30.05 7.63
N LYS A 694 13.53 29.95 7.41
CA LYS A 694 12.71 28.87 7.98
C LYS A 694 13.19 27.50 7.49
N SER A 695 13.37 27.30 6.19
CA SER A 695 13.84 26.01 5.65
C SER A 695 15.25 25.62 6.10
N LEU A 696 16.14 26.59 6.35
CA LEU A 696 17.46 26.36 6.95
C LEU A 696 17.35 25.94 8.42
N ASN A 697 16.38 26.50 9.16
CA ASN A 697 16.14 26.11 10.55
C ASN A 697 15.51 24.70 10.64
N ALA A 698 14.57 24.38 9.75
CA ALA A 698 14.05 23.02 9.53
C ALA A 698 15.19 22.01 9.27
N TYR A 699 16.09 22.33 8.33
CA TYR A 699 17.26 21.51 8.02
C TYR A 699 18.21 21.32 9.23
N LYS A 700 18.48 22.40 9.99
CA LYS A 700 19.29 22.32 11.23
C LYS A 700 18.62 21.46 12.29
N ALA A 701 17.29 21.56 12.45
CA ALA A 701 16.52 20.75 13.38
C ALA A 701 16.54 19.26 12.98
N ALA A 702 16.31 18.95 11.71
CA ALA A 702 16.41 17.58 11.17
C ALA A 702 17.82 16.99 11.33
N LEU A 703 18.87 17.78 11.11
CA LEU A 703 20.26 17.36 11.31
C LEU A 703 20.60 17.18 12.80
N ALA A 704 20.04 18.00 13.69
CA ALA A 704 20.14 17.82 15.14
C ALA A 704 19.38 16.58 15.61
N ALA A 705 18.18 16.30 15.07
CA ALA A 705 17.41 15.09 15.34
C ALA A 705 18.14 13.83 14.85
N LYS A 706 18.80 13.89 13.68
CA LYS A 706 19.66 12.82 13.18
C LYS A 706 20.84 12.55 14.11
N ARG A 707 21.55 13.60 14.55
CA ARG A 707 22.64 13.48 15.54
C ARG A 707 22.15 12.92 16.88
N ALA A 708 20.96 13.33 17.34
CA ALA A 708 20.36 12.80 18.56
C ALA A 708 20.02 11.30 18.42
N ARG A 709 19.42 10.89 17.29
CA ARG A 709 19.20 9.47 16.96
C ARG A 709 20.52 8.68 16.91
N GLU A 710 21.54 9.19 16.24
CA GLU A 710 22.87 8.55 16.18
C GLU A 710 23.52 8.42 17.56
N LEU A 711 23.28 9.37 18.47
CA LEU A 711 23.76 9.34 19.86
C LEU A 711 22.98 8.35 20.74
N VAL A 712 21.67 8.21 20.55
CA VAL A 712 20.87 7.14 21.19
C VAL A 712 21.29 5.77 20.65
N ARG A 713 21.52 5.65 19.33
CA ARG A 713 21.98 4.42 18.67
C ARG A 713 23.38 4.02 19.10
N SER A 714 24.32 4.96 19.23
CA SER A 714 25.69 4.65 19.70
C SER A 714 25.69 4.22 21.17
N LYS A 715 24.86 4.83 22.03
CA LYS A 715 24.62 4.34 23.40
C LYS A 715 24.05 2.91 23.40
N SER A 716 23.08 2.62 22.54
CA SER A 716 22.47 1.27 22.40
C SER A 716 23.46 0.21 21.92
N VAL A 717 24.32 0.53 20.94
CA VAL A 717 25.28 -0.42 20.35
C VAL A 717 26.51 -0.66 21.23
N LEU A 718 27.00 0.36 21.96
CA LEU A 718 28.15 0.23 22.86
C LEU A 718 27.79 -0.31 24.26
N LYS A 719 26.49 -0.37 24.61
CA LYS A 719 26.02 -0.90 25.90
C LYS A 719 24.74 -1.74 25.72
N SER A 720 24.91 -3.01 25.35
CA SER A 720 23.84 -4.01 25.40
C SER A 720 23.33 -4.35 26.81
N SER A 721 23.84 -3.69 27.87
CA SER A 721 23.46 -3.94 29.26
C SER A 721 23.00 -2.73 30.09
N SER A 722 22.99 -1.50 29.55
CA SER A 722 22.47 -0.34 30.29
C SER A 722 21.03 0.01 29.89
N LEU A 723 20.09 -0.79 30.42
CA LEU A 723 18.68 -0.42 30.51
C LEU A 723 18.54 0.92 31.27
N PRO A 724 17.42 1.67 31.09
CA PRO A 724 17.15 2.88 31.87
C PRO A 724 17.26 2.60 33.38
N GLY A 725 18.02 3.41 34.12
CA GLY A 725 18.27 3.15 35.55
C GLY A 725 17.01 3.17 36.45
N LYS A 726 15.89 3.67 35.93
CA LYS A 726 14.57 3.61 36.57
C LYS A 726 13.81 2.31 36.30
N LEU A 727 14.09 1.63 35.18
CA LEU A 727 13.39 0.41 34.78
C LEU A 727 13.70 -0.70 35.78
N SER A 728 12.66 -1.16 36.47
CA SER A 728 12.74 -2.39 37.25
C SER A 728 12.29 -3.52 36.35
N ASP A 729 13.25 -4.23 35.76
CA ASP A 729 12.96 -5.25 34.74
C ASP A 729 12.37 -6.55 35.34
N CYS A 730 11.84 -7.42 34.49
CA CYS A 730 11.47 -8.80 34.82
C CYS A 730 12.62 -9.78 34.55
N SER A 731 12.54 -11.01 35.05
CA SER A 731 13.57 -12.04 34.80
C SER A 731 13.34 -12.88 33.54
N SER A 732 12.11 -12.93 33.02
CA SER A 732 11.82 -13.58 31.75
C SER A 732 12.37 -12.79 30.57
N THR A 733 12.79 -13.52 29.55
CA THR A 733 13.24 -12.98 28.26
C THR A 733 12.27 -13.28 27.13
N ASN A 734 11.14 -13.96 27.40
CA ASN A 734 10.10 -14.22 26.40
C ASN A 734 9.11 -13.04 26.34
N PRO A 735 9.06 -12.28 25.23
CA PRO A 735 8.19 -11.11 25.11
C PRO A 735 6.70 -11.42 25.22
N GLU A 736 6.26 -12.65 24.89
CA GLU A 736 4.84 -13.03 24.89
C GLU A 736 4.22 -13.13 26.29
N GLU A 737 4.96 -13.66 27.27
CA GLU A 737 4.53 -13.65 28.67
C GLU A 737 4.93 -12.37 29.41
N SER A 738 5.88 -11.60 28.87
CA SER A 738 6.44 -10.43 29.56
C SER A 738 5.57 -9.19 29.38
N GLU A 739 5.30 -8.51 30.49
CA GLU A 739 4.42 -7.35 30.61
C GLU A 739 5.20 -6.17 31.22
N ILE A 740 4.85 -4.94 30.86
CA ILE A 740 5.42 -3.75 31.47
C ILE A 740 4.34 -2.77 31.93
N PHE A 741 4.42 -2.35 33.19
CA PHE A 741 3.58 -1.31 33.77
C PHE A 741 4.31 0.03 33.69
N ILE A 742 3.72 0.98 32.97
CA ILE A 742 4.15 2.37 32.92
C ILE A 742 3.33 3.11 33.97
N VAL A 743 4.00 3.60 35.02
CA VAL A 743 3.36 4.10 36.25
C VAL A 743 3.67 5.56 36.53
N GLU A 744 2.73 6.24 37.14
CA GLU A 744 2.84 7.65 37.51
C GLU A 744 3.66 7.84 38.79
N GLY A 745 4.84 8.46 38.65
CA GLY A 745 5.70 8.81 39.77
C GLY A 745 6.50 7.65 40.37
N ASP A 746 7.54 8.02 41.13
CA ASP A 746 8.38 7.06 41.85
C ASP A 746 7.64 6.41 43.06
N SER A 747 6.52 6.99 43.52
CA SER A 747 5.70 6.48 44.63
C SER A 747 4.86 5.26 44.22
N ALA A 748 3.96 5.40 43.23
CA ALA A 748 3.21 4.25 42.68
C ALA A 748 4.17 3.19 42.10
N GLY A 749 5.27 3.62 41.47
CA GLY A 749 6.34 2.71 41.05
C GLY A 749 7.02 1.95 42.20
N GLY A 750 7.08 2.53 43.40
CA GLY A 750 7.55 1.87 44.61
C GLY A 750 6.62 0.73 45.05
N SER A 751 5.30 0.98 45.12
CA SER A 751 4.30 -0.04 45.47
C SER A 751 4.20 -1.13 44.40
N ALA A 752 4.11 -0.75 43.12
CA ALA A 752 4.07 -1.70 42.00
C ALA A 752 5.32 -2.58 41.91
N LYS A 753 6.51 -2.03 42.17
CA LYS A 753 7.77 -2.80 42.22
C LYS A 753 7.80 -3.85 43.33
N GLN A 754 7.11 -3.59 44.43
CA GLN A 754 7.01 -4.51 45.57
C GLN A 754 5.94 -5.59 45.33
N GLY A 755 4.78 -5.24 44.78
CA GLY A 755 3.65 -6.15 44.58
C GLY A 755 3.72 -7.05 43.34
N ARG A 756 4.50 -6.66 42.30
CA ARG A 756 4.60 -7.42 41.04
C ARG A 756 5.14 -8.86 41.19
N ASP A 757 4.74 -9.72 40.26
CA ASP A 757 5.54 -10.91 39.95
C ASP A 757 6.78 -10.50 39.13
N ARG A 758 7.94 -10.59 39.77
CA ARG A 758 9.25 -10.27 39.18
C ARG A 758 9.64 -11.20 38.03
N ARG A 759 8.99 -12.35 37.87
CA ARG A 759 9.24 -13.29 36.76
C ARG A 759 8.94 -12.63 35.42
N PHE A 760 7.77 -12.01 35.26
CA PHE A 760 7.28 -11.56 33.95
C PHE A 760 6.80 -10.10 33.89
N GLN A 761 6.68 -9.41 35.03
CA GLN A 761 6.21 -8.01 35.05
C GLN A 761 7.35 -7.03 35.29
N ALA A 762 7.60 -6.12 34.36
CA ALA A 762 8.52 -4.97 34.49
C ALA A 762 7.78 -3.70 34.91
N ILE A 763 8.45 -2.78 35.62
CA ILE A 763 7.89 -1.49 36.05
C ILE A 763 8.77 -0.34 35.57
N LEU A 764 8.16 0.66 34.92
CA LEU A 764 8.82 1.89 34.49
C LEU A 764 8.11 3.12 35.07
N PRO A 765 8.65 3.74 36.13
CA PRO A 765 8.09 4.97 36.70
C PRO A 765 8.44 6.20 35.86
N LEU A 766 7.44 7.03 35.59
CA LEU A 766 7.55 8.31 34.91
C LEU A 766 7.70 9.45 35.93
N ARG A 767 8.45 10.51 35.58
CA ARG A 767 8.55 11.72 36.41
C ARG A 767 7.79 12.88 35.79
N GLY A 768 6.63 13.19 36.38
CA GLY A 768 5.76 14.28 35.94
C GLY A 768 5.17 14.05 34.55
N LYS A 769 4.69 15.13 33.94
CA LYS A 769 3.97 15.09 32.66
C LYS A 769 4.95 14.93 31.49
N ILE A 770 4.67 13.94 30.63
CA ILE A 770 5.47 13.65 29.43
C ILE A 770 5.43 14.83 28.44
N LEU A 771 6.50 15.00 27.68
CA LEU A 771 6.54 15.99 26.60
C LEU A 771 5.45 15.71 25.55
N ASN A 772 4.55 16.67 25.33
CA ASN A 772 3.62 16.60 24.19
C ASN A 772 4.41 16.70 22.88
N ILE A 773 4.58 15.56 22.21
CA ILE A 773 5.35 15.45 20.96
C ILE A 773 4.62 16.00 19.73
N GLU A 774 3.30 16.28 19.81
CA GLU A 774 2.55 16.89 18.71
C GLU A 774 2.96 18.35 18.47
N ARG A 775 3.37 19.04 19.54
CA ARG A 775 3.73 20.48 19.53
C ARG A 775 5.22 20.73 19.47
N LYS A 776 6.05 19.71 19.23
CA LYS A 776 7.50 19.77 19.34
C LYS A 776 8.19 19.07 18.17
N ASP A 777 9.38 19.55 17.82
CA ASP A 777 10.20 18.94 16.79
C ASP A 777 10.78 17.59 17.25
N GLU A 778 11.18 16.76 16.29
CA GLU A 778 11.77 15.46 16.61
C GLU A 778 13.08 15.58 17.42
N ALA A 779 13.79 16.69 17.30
CA ALA A 779 15.01 16.94 18.07
C ALA A 779 14.70 17.16 19.56
N ALA A 780 13.63 17.88 19.93
CA ALA A 780 13.20 17.99 21.32
C ALA A 780 12.68 16.65 21.86
N MET A 781 11.92 15.90 21.06
CA MET A 781 11.48 14.54 21.40
C MET A 781 12.68 13.63 21.75
N TYR A 782 13.68 13.54 20.86
CA TYR A 782 14.87 12.71 21.11
C TYR A 782 15.82 13.26 22.19
N LYS A 783 15.66 14.51 22.64
CA LYS A 783 16.40 15.07 23.79
C LYS A 783 15.73 14.80 25.13
N ASN A 784 14.44 14.47 25.16
CA ASN A 784 13.71 14.24 26.40
C ASN A 784 14.07 12.88 27.03
N GLU A 785 14.44 12.87 28.30
CA GLU A 785 14.89 11.66 28.99
C GLU A 785 13.79 10.61 29.16
N GLU A 786 12.54 11.00 29.48
CA GLU A 786 11.44 10.04 29.63
C GLU A 786 11.08 9.37 28.31
N ILE A 787 11.08 10.12 27.20
CA ILE A 787 10.89 9.56 25.85
C ILE A 787 12.06 8.62 25.47
N GLN A 788 13.31 8.99 25.76
CA GLN A 788 14.45 8.07 25.57
C GLN A 788 14.29 6.79 26.39
N ASN A 789 13.88 6.91 27.67
CA ASN A 789 13.66 5.77 28.56
C ASN A 789 12.56 4.85 28.03
N LEU A 790 11.44 5.38 27.54
CA LEU A 790 10.35 4.61 26.93
C LEU A 790 10.83 3.84 25.68
N ILE A 791 11.52 4.52 24.75
CA ILE A 791 12.02 3.90 23.51
C ILE A 791 13.00 2.76 23.83
N LEU A 792 13.93 2.99 24.78
CA LEU A 792 14.95 2.02 25.19
C LEU A 792 14.38 0.85 26.00
N ALA A 793 13.46 1.12 26.95
CA ALA A 793 12.85 0.09 27.78
C ALA A 793 12.02 -0.89 26.94
N LEU A 794 11.20 -0.37 26.03
CA LEU A 794 10.27 -1.16 25.22
C LEU A 794 10.94 -1.83 24.01
N GLY A 795 12.01 -1.24 23.47
CA GLY A 795 12.64 -1.71 22.22
C GLY A 795 11.97 -1.20 20.94
N LEU A 796 11.35 -0.01 20.97
CA LEU A 796 10.53 0.51 19.86
C LEU A 796 11.29 0.79 18.55
N GLY A 797 12.62 0.85 18.60
CA GLY A 797 13.47 1.21 17.46
C GLY A 797 13.41 2.69 17.07
N GLU A 798 13.92 3.01 15.88
CA GLU A 798 13.87 4.37 15.33
C GLU A 798 12.49 4.71 14.73
N LYS A 799 12.04 5.95 14.90
CA LYS A 799 10.76 6.43 14.36
C LYS A 799 10.81 6.36 12.82
N GLY A 800 9.79 5.76 12.22
CA GLY A 800 9.68 5.62 10.76
C GLY A 800 10.41 4.42 10.15
N GLU A 801 11.10 3.59 10.94
CA GLU A 801 11.52 2.27 10.46
C GLU A 801 10.36 1.26 10.46
N ASP A 802 10.49 0.20 9.65
CA ASP A 802 9.57 -0.94 9.63
C ASP A 802 9.53 -1.59 11.03
N PHE A 803 8.47 -1.35 11.81
CA PHE A 803 8.29 -2.00 13.11
C PHE A 803 8.33 -3.52 12.99
N LYS A 804 8.95 -4.15 13.99
CA LYS A 804 9.02 -5.61 14.14
C LYS A 804 8.62 -5.95 15.56
N LEU A 805 7.57 -6.74 15.70
CA LEU A 805 7.13 -7.25 17.00
C LEU A 805 8.26 -8.07 17.67
N GLU A 806 9.08 -8.78 16.87
CA GLU A 806 10.30 -9.49 17.30
C GLU A 806 11.30 -8.64 18.11
N ASN A 807 11.30 -7.31 17.95
CA ASN A 807 12.19 -6.39 18.67
C ASN A 807 11.54 -5.84 19.97
N LEU A 808 10.23 -6.02 20.15
CA LEU A 808 9.49 -5.52 21.30
C LEU A 808 9.80 -6.40 22.52
N ARG A 809 10.14 -5.78 23.65
CA ARG A 809 10.56 -6.53 24.85
C ARG A 809 9.41 -7.06 25.70
N TYR A 810 8.22 -6.48 25.56
CA TYR A 810 7.02 -6.83 26.32
C TYR A 810 5.81 -6.75 25.40
N HIS A 811 5.07 -7.84 25.19
CA HIS A 811 3.89 -7.84 24.31
C HIS A 811 2.65 -7.21 24.95
N LYS A 812 2.67 -6.93 26.26
CA LYS A 812 1.64 -6.13 26.94
C LYS A 812 2.28 -4.91 27.60
N ILE A 813 1.91 -3.74 27.11
CA ILE A 813 2.30 -2.43 27.63
C ILE A 813 1.08 -1.87 28.36
N ILE A 814 1.13 -1.88 29.69
CA ILE A 814 0.02 -1.50 30.57
C ILE A 814 0.28 -0.09 31.08
N ILE A 815 -0.55 0.86 30.67
CA ILE A 815 -0.57 2.22 31.21
C ILE A 815 -1.37 2.18 32.50
N LEU A 816 -0.73 2.51 33.63
CA LEU A 816 -1.32 2.48 34.96
C LEU A 816 -1.07 3.84 35.64
N THR A 817 -1.99 4.76 35.41
CA THR A 817 -2.01 6.14 35.95
C THR A 817 -3.04 6.25 37.06
N ASP A 818 -2.96 7.30 37.87
CA ASP A 818 -3.97 7.56 38.89
C ASP A 818 -5.34 7.90 38.25
N ALA A 819 -6.41 7.65 39.00
CA ALA A 819 -7.79 7.95 38.61
C ALA A 819 -8.13 9.40 38.92
N ASP A 820 -7.36 10.33 38.34
CA ASP A 820 -7.55 11.77 38.50
C ASP A 820 -7.29 12.54 37.19
N VAL A 821 -7.38 13.86 37.26
CA VAL A 821 -7.20 14.75 36.09
C VAL A 821 -5.78 14.75 35.54
N ASP A 822 -4.76 14.46 36.34
CA ASP A 822 -3.37 14.48 35.94
C ASP A 822 -2.92 13.13 35.37
N GLY A 823 -3.39 12.02 35.95
CA GLY A 823 -3.29 10.68 35.39
C GLY A 823 -4.02 10.55 34.06
N ALA A 824 -5.22 11.12 33.93
CA ALA A 824 -5.93 11.21 32.65
C ALA A 824 -5.12 11.98 31.59
N HIS A 825 -4.47 13.09 31.97
CA HIS A 825 -3.62 13.88 31.08
C HIS A 825 -2.34 13.12 30.68
N ILE A 826 -1.67 12.43 31.61
CA ILE A 826 -0.50 11.59 31.34
C ILE A 826 -0.87 10.42 30.42
N ARG A 827 -2.02 9.79 30.65
CA ARG A 827 -2.60 8.77 29.76
C ARG A 827 -2.78 9.32 28.35
N THR A 828 -3.40 10.49 28.17
CA THR A 828 -3.54 11.13 26.85
C THR A 828 -2.19 11.41 26.18
N LEU A 829 -1.18 11.88 26.94
CA LEU A 829 0.18 12.12 26.43
C LEU A 829 0.88 10.82 25.99
N LEU A 830 0.75 9.74 26.76
CA LEU A 830 1.27 8.41 26.39
C LEU A 830 0.60 7.85 25.13
N LEU A 831 -0.73 7.93 25.03
CA LEU A 831 -1.46 7.47 23.86
C LEU A 831 -1.08 8.28 22.61
N THR A 832 -0.93 9.60 22.74
CA THR A 832 -0.39 10.46 21.67
C THR A 832 1.02 10.03 21.27
N PHE A 833 1.90 9.76 22.24
CA PHE A 833 3.24 9.25 21.99
C PHE A 833 3.22 7.94 21.19
N PHE A 834 2.50 6.92 21.67
CA PHE A 834 2.45 5.62 20.99
C PHE A 834 1.82 5.75 19.60
N PHE A 835 0.74 6.52 19.43
CA PHE A 835 0.06 6.66 18.15
C PHE A 835 0.94 7.35 17.09
N ARG A 836 1.70 8.39 17.49
CA ARG A 836 2.59 9.16 16.60
C ARG A 836 3.98 8.55 16.40
N TYR A 837 4.50 7.81 17.39
CA TYR A 837 5.83 7.18 17.31
C TYR A 837 5.75 5.77 16.71
N GLN A 838 4.79 4.95 17.14
CA GLN A 838 4.67 3.55 16.73
C GLN A 838 3.21 3.02 16.76
N ARG A 839 2.37 3.49 15.82
CA ARG A 839 0.97 3.07 15.71
C ARG A 839 0.77 1.55 15.64
N ALA A 840 1.74 0.83 15.08
CA ALA A 840 1.69 -0.63 14.95
C ALA A 840 1.52 -1.39 16.28
N LEU A 841 1.76 -0.76 17.43
CA LEU A 841 1.45 -1.33 18.76
C LEU A 841 -0.05 -1.47 19.02
N PHE A 842 -0.88 -0.57 18.48
CA PHE A 842 -2.34 -0.68 18.54
C PHE A 842 -2.85 -1.73 17.54
N ASP A 843 -2.31 -1.69 16.31
CA ASP A 843 -2.63 -2.66 15.25
C ASP A 843 -2.27 -4.12 15.70
N ALA A 844 -1.28 -4.28 16.59
CA ALA A 844 -0.89 -5.56 17.20
C ALA A 844 -1.57 -5.88 18.54
N GLY A 845 -2.42 -4.98 19.07
CA GLY A 845 -3.13 -5.17 20.34
C GLY A 845 -2.23 -5.16 21.60
N CYS A 846 -1.06 -4.53 21.55
CA CYS A 846 -0.09 -4.55 22.65
C CYS A 846 -0.33 -3.48 23.73
N ILE A 847 -1.21 -2.49 23.50
CA ILE A 847 -1.47 -1.39 24.44
C ILE A 847 -2.71 -1.67 25.29
N TYR A 848 -2.55 -1.54 26.61
CA TYR A 848 -3.59 -1.74 27.61
C TYR A 848 -3.62 -0.58 28.61
N VAL A 849 -4.77 -0.35 29.23
CA VAL A 849 -4.93 0.53 30.40
C VAL A 849 -5.35 -0.32 31.59
N GLY A 850 -4.65 -0.20 32.72
CA GLY A 850 -5.02 -0.84 33.97
C GLY A 850 -6.22 -0.14 34.63
N VAL A 851 -7.15 -0.91 35.19
CA VAL A 851 -8.33 -0.38 35.89
C VAL A 851 -8.18 -0.68 37.39
N PRO A 852 -7.69 0.25 38.22
CA PRO A 852 -7.67 0.08 39.66
C PRO A 852 -9.08 0.24 40.26
N PRO A 853 -9.36 -0.32 41.44
CA PRO A 853 -10.62 -0.12 42.13
C PRO A 853 -10.73 1.29 42.72
N LEU A 854 -11.92 1.87 42.71
CA LEU A 854 -12.19 3.19 43.30
C LEU A 854 -12.42 3.10 44.81
N PHE A 855 -13.04 2.01 45.28
CA PHE A 855 -13.41 1.82 46.68
C PHE A 855 -12.98 0.46 47.23
N LYS A 856 -12.66 0.45 48.52
CA LYS A 856 -12.53 -0.74 49.35
C LYS A 856 -13.59 -0.70 50.45
N VAL A 857 -14.40 -1.74 50.54
CA VAL A 857 -15.42 -1.93 51.57
C VAL A 857 -14.93 -3.02 52.52
N GLU A 858 -14.73 -2.67 53.78
CA GLU A 858 -14.24 -3.60 54.82
C GLU A 858 -15.33 -3.88 55.85
N ARG A 859 -15.54 -5.16 56.13
CA ARG A 859 -16.47 -5.65 57.16
C ARG A 859 -15.80 -6.73 57.99
N GLY A 860 -15.33 -6.35 59.18
CA GLY A 860 -14.60 -7.24 60.08
C GLY A 860 -13.25 -7.67 59.50
N LYS A 861 -13.16 -8.89 58.96
CA LYS A 861 -11.96 -9.43 58.29
C LYS A 861 -12.10 -9.55 56.76
N GLN A 862 -13.27 -9.26 56.20
CA GLN A 862 -13.51 -9.33 54.76
C GLN A 862 -13.34 -7.95 54.14
N ALA A 863 -12.51 -7.87 53.10
CA ALA A 863 -12.37 -6.70 52.24
C ALA A 863 -12.93 -7.04 50.85
N GLN A 864 -13.70 -6.13 50.28
CA GLN A 864 -14.21 -6.20 48.90
C GLN A 864 -13.85 -4.91 48.17
N TYR A 865 -13.51 -5.03 46.90
CA TYR A 865 -13.11 -3.91 46.05
C TYR A 865 -14.19 -3.60 45.02
N CYS A 866 -14.50 -2.32 44.82
CA CYS A 866 -15.53 -1.83 43.91
C CYS A 866 -14.88 -0.98 42.82
N TYR A 867 -15.28 -1.17 41.56
CA TYR A 867 -14.71 -0.42 40.43
C TYR A 867 -15.56 0.79 40.02
N ASP A 868 -16.84 0.82 40.39
CA ASP A 868 -17.72 1.97 40.21
C ASP A 868 -18.67 2.21 41.41
N ASP A 869 -19.48 3.28 41.34
CA ASP A 869 -20.49 3.60 42.36
C ASP A 869 -21.69 2.61 42.39
N ALA A 870 -21.91 1.83 41.33
CA ALA A 870 -22.99 0.85 41.26
C ALA A 870 -22.61 -0.44 42.00
N ASP A 871 -21.36 -0.91 41.84
CA ASP A 871 -20.73 -1.96 42.65
C ASP A 871 -20.83 -1.61 44.14
N LEU A 872 -20.45 -0.38 44.51
CA LEU A 872 -20.50 0.10 45.89
C LEU A 872 -21.93 0.05 46.45
N LYS A 873 -22.92 0.54 45.69
CA LYS A 873 -24.34 0.48 46.07
C LYS A 873 -24.86 -0.95 46.19
N LYS A 874 -24.44 -1.85 45.31
CA LYS A 874 -24.84 -3.25 45.32
C LYS A 874 -24.28 -3.97 46.56
N ILE A 875 -22.98 -3.87 46.81
CA ILE A 875 -22.31 -4.46 47.97
C ILE A 875 -22.88 -3.92 49.28
N THR A 876 -23.17 -2.62 49.37
CA THR A 876 -23.79 -2.03 50.56
C THR A 876 -25.27 -2.38 50.73
N ALA A 877 -26.02 -2.62 49.65
CA ALA A 877 -27.40 -3.10 49.70
C ALA A 877 -27.54 -4.58 50.12
N ASP A 878 -26.53 -5.42 49.81
CA ASP A 878 -26.47 -6.81 50.27
C ASP A 878 -26.18 -6.93 51.79
N PHE A 879 -25.86 -5.82 52.48
CA PHE A 879 -25.62 -5.81 53.91
C PHE A 879 -26.89 -5.55 54.73
N PRO A 880 -27.09 -6.22 55.89
CA PRO A 880 -28.18 -5.90 56.81
C PRO A 880 -28.12 -4.44 57.27
N ALA A 881 -29.28 -3.81 57.48
CA ALA A 881 -29.39 -2.39 57.87
C ALA A 881 -28.69 -2.00 59.19
N SER A 882 -28.25 -2.98 60.00
CA SER A 882 -27.48 -2.80 61.23
C SER A 882 -25.99 -3.17 61.11
N ALA A 883 -25.49 -3.46 59.90
CA ALA A 883 -24.10 -3.83 59.68
C ALA A 883 -23.16 -2.63 59.78
N SER A 884 -22.14 -2.74 60.64
CA SER A 884 -21.00 -1.82 60.65
C SER A 884 -19.98 -2.26 59.60
N TYR A 885 -19.58 -1.34 58.73
CA TYR A 885 -18.56 -1.49 57.70
C TYR A 885 -17.85 -0.15 57.46
N SER A 886 -16.60 -0.19 56.98
CA SER A 886 -15.83 1.00 56.59
C SER A 886 -15.65 1.05 55.08
N ILE A 887 -15.80 2.24 54.49
CA ILE A 887 -15.49 2.49 53.08
C ILE A 887 -14.23 3.36 53.02
N GLN A 888 -13.21 2.88 52.32
CA GLN A 888 -12.04 3.65 51.91
C GLN A 888 -12.15 3.94 50.41
N ARG A 889 -12.09 5.21 50.01
CA ARG A 889 -11.91 5.60 48.59
C ARG A 889 -10.42 5.76 48.33
N PHE A 890 -9.90 5.12 47.29
CA PHE A 890 -8.54 5.36 46.80
C PHE A 890 -8.51 6.64 45.97
N LYS A 891 -7.50 7.49 46.16
CA LYS A 891 -7.28 8.70 45.36
C LYS A 891 -6.10 8.57 44.41
N GLY A 892 -5.13 7.72 44.74
CA GLY A 892 -3.99 7.41 43.89
C GLY A 892 -3.39 6.05 44.22
N LEU A 893 -2.71 5.46 43.24
CA LEU A 893 -2.10 4.13 43.31
C LEU A 893 -1.03 4.03 44.41
N GLY A 894 -0.41 5.16 44.78
CA GLY A 894 0.53 5.26 45.90
C GLY A 894 -0.10 5.05 47.29
N GLU A 895 -1.42 5.17 47.43
CA GLU A 895 -2.15 4.90 48.68
C GLU A 895 -2.44 3.41 48.89
N MET A 896 -2.29 2.58 47.84
CA MET A 896 -2.54 1.13 47.90
C MET A 896 -1.31 0.39 48.43
N MET A 897 -1.54 -0.54 49.36
CA MET A 897 -0.48 -1.46 49.80
C MET A 897 -0.08 -2.40 48.65
N PRO A 898 1.19 -2.86 48.56
CA PRO A 898 1.67 -3.69 47.45
C PRO A 898 0.83 -4.94 47.19
N GLU A 899 0.35 -5.60 48.24
CA GLU A 899 -0.53 -6.78 48.16
C GLU A 899 -1.91 -6.44 47.58
N GLN A 900 -2.51 -5.30 47.99
CA GLN A 900 -3.80 -4.83 47.47
C GLN A 900 -3.70 -4.49 45.98
N LEU A 901 -2.59 -3.84 45.58
CA LEU A 901 -2.32 -3.50 44.18
C LEU A 901 -2.11 -4.77 43.32
N TRP A 902 -1.46 -5.79 43.88
CA TRP A 902 -1.35 -7.12 43.24
C TRP A 902 -2.72 -7.76 43.06
N GLU A 903 -3.47 -7.97 44.14
CA GLU A 903 -4.77 -8.66 44.14
C GLU A 903 -5.81 -8.04 43.19
N THR A 904 -5.77 -6.71 43.02
CA THR A 904 -6.80 -5.97 42.27
C THR A 904 -6.39 -5.64 40.84
N THR A 905 -5.14 -5.22 40.63
CA THR A 905 -4.78 -4.49 39.40
C THR A 905 -3.63 -5.14 38.63
N MET A 906 -2.75 -5.91 39.29
CA MET A 906 -1.56 -6.49 38.65
C MET A 906 -1.64 -8.00 38.40
N ASN A 907 -2.35 -8.77 39.25
CA ASN A 907 -2.49 -10.22 39.11
C ASN A 907 -3.30 -10.58 37.84
N PRO A 908 -2.74 -11.35 36.88
CA PRO A 908 -3.44 -11.76 35.66
C PRO A 908 -4.75 -12.52 35.86
N GLU A 909 -4.96 -13.17 37.01
CA GLU A 909 -6.17 -13.97 37.29
C GLU A 909 -7.37 -13.12 37.73
N THR A 910 -7.14 -11.95 38.32
CA THR A 910 -8.19 -11.14 38.97
C THR A 910 -8.34 -9.73 38.40
N ARG A 911 -7.31 -9.19 37.74
CA ARG A 911 -7.31 -7.81 37.23
C ARG A 911 -8.21 -7.59 36.01
N ILE A 912 -8.62 -6.34 35.82
CA ILE A 912 -9.31 -5.87 34.63
C ILE A 912 -8.37 -4.95 33.83
N LEU A 913 -8.19 -5.23 32.53
CA LEU A 913 -7.43 -4.41 31.59
C LEU A 913 -8.31 -3.98 30.42
N LYS A 914 -8.34 -2.68 30.10
CA LYS A 914 -8.96 -2.14 28.88
C LYS A 914 -7.91 -2.22 27.75
N GLN A 915 -8.06 -3.14 26.79
CA GLN A 915 -7.21 -3.19 25.58
C GLN A 915 -7.58 -2.05 24.63
N LEU A 916 -6.59 -1.37 24.04
CA LEU A 916 -6.84 -0.24 23.13
C LEU A 916 -6.62 -0.64 21.67
N VAL A 917 -7.63 -0.35 20.85
CA VAL A 917 -7.68 -0.60 19.40
C VAL A 917 -7.96 0.72 18.67
N VAL A 918 -7.58 0.81 17.39
CA VAL A 918 -7.87 1.97 16.53
C VAL A 918 -8.80 1.52 15.42
N ASP A 919 -10.10 1.85 15.55
CA ASP A 919 -11.12 1.45 14.59
C ASP A 919 -11.06 2.28 13.29
N ASP A 920 -11.05 3.62 13.40
CA ASP A 920 -10.78 4.54 12.29
C ASP A 920 -9.47 5.32 12.52
N ILE A 921 -8.47 5.03 11.70
CA ILE A 921 -7.15 5.66 11.72
C ILE A 921 -7.23 7.15 11.38
N ALA A 922 -8.11 7.55 10.45
CA ALA A 922 -8.27 8.94 10.02
C ALA A 922 -8.97 9.78 11.09
N GLU A 923 -10.01 9.23 11.72
CA GLU A 923 -10.69 9.87 12.85
C GLU A 923 -9.74 10.00 14.05
N ALA A 924 -9.09 8.91 14.49
CA ALA A 924 -8.13 8.95 15.59
C ALA A 924 -7.00 9.96 15.32
N ASN A 925 -6.50 10.02 14.08
CA ASN A 925 -5.51 11.00 13.65
C ASN A 925 -6.01 12.45 13.74
N MET A 926 -7.27 12.72 13.37
CA MET A 926 -7.89 14.05 13.54
C MET A 926 -8.10 14.38 15.01
N THR A 927 -8.61 13.46 15.82
CA THR A 927 -8.88 13.64 17.25
C THR A 927 -7.59 13.94 18.03
N PHE A 928 -6.51 13.17 17.83
CA PHE A 928 -5.21 13.50 18.42
C PHE A 928 -4.71 14.88 17.97
N SER A 929 -4.92 15.25 16.70
CA SER A 929 -4.59 16.60 16.23
C SER A 929 -5.40 17.65 17.00
N TYR A 930 -6.73 17.59 17.00
CA TYR A 930 -7.57 18.60 17.65
C TYR A 930 -7.32 18.73 19.16
N LEU A 931 -7.03 17.62 19.85
CA LEU A 931 -6.76 17.62 21.28
C LEU A 931 -5.34 18.06 21.66
N MET A 932 -4.33 17.79 20.81
CA MET A 932 -2.91 17.89 21.21
C MET A 932 -2.08 18.92 20.43
N ASP A 933 -2.54 19.40 19.28
CA ASP A 933 -1.90 20.41 18.40
C ASP A 933 -1.77 21.79 19.09
N ALA A 934 -1.28 22.81 18.39
CA ALA A 934 -1.21 24.19 18.88
C ALA A 934 -2.57 24.90 18.90
N ARG A 935 -3.53 24.50 18.05
CA ARG A 935 -4.85 25.15 17.93
C ARG A 935 -5.64 25.06 19.23
N VAL A 936 -5.99 26.22 19.79
CA VAL A 936 -6.74 26.32 21.06
C VAL A 936 -8.24 26.37 20.79
N ASP A 937 -8.67 27.10 19.77
CA ASP A 937 -10.10 27.36 19.53
C ASP A 937 -10.86 26.12 19.06
N VAL A 938 -10.32 25.35 18.10
CA VAL A 938 -10.88 24.05 17.70
C VAL A 938 -11.02 23.10 18.89
N ARG A 939 -10.06 23.09 19.81
CA ARG A 939 -10.11 22.28 21.03
C ARG A 939 -11.15 22.80 22.01
N LYS A 940 -11.30 24.12 22.13
CA LYS A 940 -12.30 24.78 22.98
C LYS A 940 -13.72 24.54 22.45
N GLU A 941 -13.92 24.53 21.14
CA GLU A 941 -15.17 24.12 20.50
C GLU A 941 -15.45 22.62 20.74
N LEU A 942 -14.46 21.75 20.53
CA LEU A 942 -14.59 20.33 20.82
C LEU A 942 -14.96 20.08 22.29
N ILE A 943 -14.30 20.77 23.23
CA ILE A 943 -14.62 20.72 24.67
C ILE A 943 -16.06 21.20 24.92
N LYS A 944 -16.51 22.32 24.33
CA LYS A 944 -17.90 22.80 24.47
C LYS A 944 -18.92 21.78 23.94
N ASN A 945 -18.69 21.25 22.74
CA ASN A 945 -19.58 20.33 22.05
C ASN A 945 -19.60 18.94 22.72
N ALA A 946 -18.51 18.54 23.38
CA ALA A 946 -18.44 17.33 24.17
C ALA A 946 -19.05 17.52 25.58
N ALA A 947 -18.87 18.69 26.21
CA ALA A 947 -19.38 18.96 27.55
C ALA A 947 -20.91 18.82 27.67
N THR A 948 -21.66 19.10 26.61
CA THR A 948 -23.12 18.89 26.55
C THR A 948 -23.53 17.42 26.35
N ARG A 949 -22.59 16.53 26.00
CA ARG A 949 -22.81 15.10 25.73
C ARG A 949 -22.25 14.18 26.82
N ILE A 950 -21.39 14.69 27.71
CA ILE A 950 -20.73 13.90 28.76
C ILE A 950 -21.65 13.76 29.97
N ASN A 951 -21.99 12.51 30.32
CA ASN A 951 -22.51 12.20 31.65
C ASN A 951 -21.35 12.22 32.66
N LEU A 952 -21.41 13.10 33.66
CA LEU A 952 -20.40 13.21 34.72
C LEU A 952 -20.21 11.89 35.50
N GLN A 953 -21.24 11.02 35.55
CA GLN A 953 -21.18 9.71 36.21
C GLN A 953 -20.40 8.65 35.40
N HIS A 954 -20.05 8.93 34.13
CA HIS A 954 -19.30 8.01 33.26
C HIS A 954 -17.85 8.46 33.02
N LEU A 955 -17.37 9.48 33.75
CA LEU A 955 -15.97 9.89 33.72
C LEU A 955 -15.15 8.99 34.66
N ASP A 956 -14.08 8.38 34.13
CA ASP A 956 -13.04 7.70 34.93
C ASP A 956 -12.19 8.78 35.69
N ILE A 957 -12.80 9.50 36.66
CA ILE A 957 -12.22 10.58 37.52
C ILE A 957 -12.91 10.61 38.92
#